data_AF-A0A0R3WZQ4-F1
#
_entry.id   AF-A0A0R3WZQ4-F1
#
_cell.length_a   1.000
_cell.length_b   1.000
_cell.length_c   1.000
_cell.angle_alpha   90.00
_cell.angle_beta   90.00
_cell.angle_gamma   90.00
#
_symmetry.space_group_name_H-M   'P 1'
#
loop_
_entity.id
_entity.type
_entity.pdbx_description
1 polymer ?
#
loop_
_entity_poly.entity_id
_entity_poly.type
_entity_poly.pdbx_seq_one_letter_code
_entity_poly.pdbx_strand_id
1 'polypeptide(L)'
;MKLRASRCLKMKKHYKEADFDIAACKYSLYGNFFPSVRQFVIACLQKLGVHCLQSSYGSMPACLGIAYHLGCPIATMSSKYYLISRPTTLPEELKPSSVDEVQIVDLTKDFYQVDTEDGKAMLKLRVFHPEMSALRTVPAVSRPLIAVLMNSDLLHRLPSEIKCEPSSNSEKLRAVVDWVSKTNPIHVLRAIMESITDPNFIDYISSNVLLSLEAFCPDFVEASDMLAVLGIDQLIVPVKAPTRKLEVEKWQLQRPSSPMFFFETASRLLKGGSLMDRPLDFLYRWPTALVHLYRFGFLEKFFIVPLYSELGLVLNYTNDYLIELPSIYGPGRILRYLHYCLLMGVEESNGLTSKLIGLRPYAREICYEGHFRFKTHMLEVKPMHLPCSCSGDAFIYAFIGFDCTPEVPTWSIALVLSCVLWHQQKVEHRDCNIAECPLILSALLLAVVTHYNVECSVLTTVAEHYGSLKSLVLMKMEESGASVSPSEEKELMHSALELMAMYDHYVSLCRLLTALKEGDAEADFSSAAYNRFPPSYEMFPSLALLVYIASHLRCQEAPSGVAVRLWVVNAFLRTSDDIKDLRRLKIVVSMFSTLMEFASKVKLKFTPPTVHVADPPRCFLLKEERPPLRRNVNPTDRNMFMPMRSGNRRRSTRSSYARQLTERVGQMRLNS
;
A
#
# COMPACT_ATOMS: atom_id res chain seq x y z
N MET A 1 7.55 10.48 -2.61
CA MET A 1 8.28 10.65 -1.33
C MET A 1 8.17 12.06 -0.75
N LYS A 2 8.64 13.12 -1.44
CA LYS A 2 8.56 14.52 -0.96
C LYS A 2 7.16 14.98 -0.53
N LEU A 3 6.12 14.57 -1.25
CA LEU A 3 4.71 14.82 -0.92
C LEU A 3 4.34 14.30 0.48
N ARG A 4 4.60 13.02 0.73
CA ARG A 4 4.29 12.35 2.00
C ARG A 4 5.04 13.03 3.14
N ALA A 5 6.33 13.29 2.94
CA ALA A 5 7.16 13.99 3.91
C ALA A 5 6.65 15.42 4.20
N SER A 6 6.29 16.19 3.17
CA SER A 6 5.77 17.54 3.36
C SER A 6 4.40 17.55 4.05
N ARG A 7 3.52 16.58 3.78
CA ARG A 7 2.22 16.49 4.45
C ARG A 7 2.41 16.19 5.93
N CYS A 8 3.24 15.20 6.27
CA CYS A 8 3.55 14.87 7.67
C CYS A 8 4.18 16.05 8.42
N LEU A 9 5.18 16.72 7.83
CA LEU A 9 5.84 17.86 8.47
C LEU A 9 4.94 19.10 8.59
N LYS A 10 3.99 19.30 7.66
CA LYS A 10 2.97 20.36 7.80
C LYS A 10 1.99 20.02 8.92
N MET A 11 1.59 18.74 9.04
CA MET A 11 0.69 18.30 10.10
C MET A 11 1.25 18.56 11.49
N LYS A 12 2.57 18.44 11.71
CA LYS A 12 3.21 18.78 12.99
C LYS A 12 2.78 20.13 13.58
N LYS A 13 2.55 21.14 12.74
CA LYS A 13 2.17 22.49 13.21
C LYS A 13 0.76 22.55 13.82
N HIS A 14 -0.05 21.53 13.59
CA HIS A 14 -1.42 21.44 14.08
C HIS A 14 -1.53 20.67 15.41
N TYR A 15 -0.42 20.15 15.95
CA TYR A 15 -0.39 19.45 17.23
C TYR A 15 0.26 20.29 18.30
N LYS A 16 -0.40 20.38 19.45
CA LYS A 16 0.08 20.91 20.72
C LYS A 16 0.32 19.74 21.68
N GLU A 17 1.10 19.98 22.73
CA GLU A 17 1.40 18.97 23.74
C GLU A 17 0.14 18.40 24.42
N ALA A 18 -0.86 19.26 24.66
CA ALA A 18 -2.17 18.86 25.17
C ALA A 18 -2.96 17.92 24.23
N ASP A 19 -2.64 17.89 22.93
CA ASP A 19 -3.31 17.00 21.98
C ASP A 19 -2.82 15.54 22.12
N PHE A 20 -1.71 15.32 22.85
CA PHE A 20 -1.16 13.99 23.12
C PHE A 20 -1.73 13.35 24.39
N ASP A 21 -2.35 14.10 25.29
CA ASP A 21 -2.95 13.59 26.53
C ASP A 21 -4.48 13.52 26.45
N ILE A 22 -4.98 12.89 25.39
CA ILE A 22 -6.42 12.75 25.12
C ILE A 22 -6.76 11.26 25.06
N ALA A 23 -7.82 10.86 25.76
CA ALA A 23 -8.36 9.50 25.68
C ALA A 23 -8.98 9.24 24.29
N ALA A 24 -8.93 8.01 23.81
CA ALA A 24 -9.38 7.65 22.45
C ALA A 24 -10.84 8.04 22.21
N CYS A 25 -11.71 7.93 23.23
CA CYS A 25 -13.13 8.30 23.17
C CYS A 25 -13.39 9.79 22.89
N LYS A 26 -12.42 10.67 23.19
CA LYS A 26 -12.50 12.12 22.97
C LYS A 26 -11.78 12.56 21.69
N TYR A 27 -11.12 11.65 20.98
CA TYR A 27 -10.38 11.95 19.77
C TYR A 27 -11.29 11.85 18.54
N SER A 28 -11.56 12.98 17.87
CA SER A 28 -12.41 12.98 16.67
C SER A 28 -11.70 12.28 15.50
N LEU A 29 -12.25 11.17 15.03
CA LEU A 29 -11.64 10.32 13.99
C LEU A 29 -11.77 10.94 12.59
N TYR A 30 -10.63 11.17 11.95
CA TYR A 30 -10.48 11.18 10.50
C TYR A 30 -9.27 10.30 10.14
N GLY A 31 -9.46 8.99 9.96
CA GLY A 31 -8.35 8.11 9.57
C GLY A 31 -8.61 6.60 9.68
N ASN A 32 -7.76 5.81 9.02
CA ASN A 32 -7.81 4.35 9.01
C ASN A 32 -7.21 3.80 10.32
N PHE A 33 -8.03 3.21 11.20
CA PHE A 33 -7.56 2.67 12.48
C PHE A 33 -6.90 1.28 12.35
N PHE A 34 -7.31 0.49 11.35
CA PHE A 34 -6.90 -0.90 11.22
C PHE A 34 -5.77 -1.06 10.18
N PRO A 35 -4.68 -1.81 10.48
CA PRO A 35 -3.60 -2.07 9.53
C PRO A 35 -4.09 -2.77 8.26
N SER A 36 -5.13 -3.60 8.39
CA SER A 36 -5.59 -4.52 7.34
C SER A 36 -6.97 -4.15 6.77
N VAL A 37 -7.34 -2.85 6.79
CA VAL A 37 -8.60 -2.34 6.21
C VAL A 37 -8.80 -2.85 4.79
N ARG A 38 -7.73 -2.90 3.99
CA ARG A 38 -7.82 -3.34 2.61
C ARG A 38 -8.18 -4.82 2.50
N GLN A 39 -7.52 -5.69 3.25
CA GLN A 39 -7.82 -7.12 3.26
C GLN A 39 -9.24 -7.38 3.77
N PHE A 40 -9.66 -6.65 4.80
CA PHE A 40 -11.04 -6.70 5.29
C PHE A 40 -12.06 -6.33 4.20
N VAL A 41 -11.86 -5.18 3.54
CA VAL A 41 -12.74 -4.71 2.46
C VAL A 41 -12.76 -5.71 1.30
N ILE A 42 -11.61 -6.24 0.88
CA ILE A 42 -11.52 -7.25 -0.17
C ILE A 42 -12.28 -8.52 0.22
N ALA A 43 -12.10 -9.02 1.45
CA ALA A 43 -12.80 -10.19 1.95
C ALA A 43 -14.31 -9.98 2.01
N CYS A 44 -14.79 -8.79 2.42
CA CYS A 44 -16.20 -8.43 2.37
C CYS A 44 -16.74 -8.43 0.94
N LEU A 45 -16.03 -7.80 0.00
CA LEU A 45 -16.45 -7.73 -1.40
C LEU A 45 -16.48 -9.13 -2.04
N GLN A 46 -15.49 -9.97 -1.76
CA GLN A 46 -15.47 -11.37 -2.21
C GLN A 46 -16.65 -12.17 -1.65
N LYS A 47 -16.99 -12.01 -0.37
CA LYS A 47 -18.18 -12.63 0.24
C LYS A 47 -19.49 -12.16 -0.41
N LEU A 48 -19.52 -10.96 -0.99
CA LEU A 48 -20.64 -10.43 -1.76
C LEU A 48 -20.63 -10.86 -3.24
N GLY A 49 -19.66 -11.68 -3.66
CA GLY A 49 -19.50 -12.09 -5.07
C GLY A 49 -18.89 -11.01 -5.96
N VAL A 50 -18.26 -9.97 -5.38
CA VAL A 50 -17.62 -8.88 -6.12
C VAL A 50 -16.13 -9.16 -6.29
N HIS A 51 -15.70 -9.34 -7.55
CA HIS A 51 -14.28 -9.53 -7.87
C HIS A 51 -13.48 -8.25 -7.63
N CYS A 52 -12.36 -8.38 -6.91
CA CYS A 52 -11.45 -7.29 -6.59
C CYS A 52 -10.06 -7.62 -7.09
N LEU A 53 -9.56 -6.82 -8.03
CA LEU A 53 -8.20 -6.96 -8.55
C LEU A 53 -7.32 -5.76 -8.22
N GLN A 54 -6.04 -6.06 -8.02
CA GLN A 54 -4.98 -5.11 -7.75
C GLN A 54 -4.15 -4.88 -9.01
N SER A 55 -3.99 -3.62 -9.41
CA SER A 55 -3.05 -3.24 -10.47
C SER A 55 -1.60 -3.29 -10.03
N SER A 56 -0.73 -3.64 -10.98
CA SER A 56 0.73 -3.61 -10.85
C SER A 56 1.15 -2.19 -10.47
N TYR A 57 0.73 -1.22 -11.27
CA TYR A 57 1.04 0.20 -11.09
C TYR A 57 -0.22 1.00 -10.73
N GLY A 58 -0.57 2.01 -11.52
CA GLY A 58 -1.74 2.85 -11.33
C GLY A 58 -3.04 2.12 -11.72
N SER A 59 -4.09 2.29 -10.91
CA SER A 59 -5.39 1.67 -11.19
C SER A 59 -6.14 2.33 -12.34
N MET A 60 -5.92 3.63 -12.57
CA MET A 60 -6.64 4.38 -13.62
C MET A 60 -6.29 3.91 -15.04
N PRO A 61 -5.02 3.76 -15.45
CA PRO A 61 -4.68 3.19 -16.76
C PRO A 61 -5.28 1.79 -17.01
N ALA A 62 -5.21 0.90 -16.01
CA ALA A 62 -5.76 -0.45 -16.10
C ALA A 62 -7.30 -0.43 -16.22
N CYS A 63 -7.96 0.37 -15.37
CA CYS A 63 -9.41 0.55 -15.38
C CYS A 63 -9.90 1.13 -16.71
N LEU A 64 -9.16 2.08 -17.29
CA LEU A 64 -9.43 2.60 -18.62
C LEU A 64 -9.30 1.52 -19.70
N GLY A 65 -8.22 0.74 -19.68
CA GLY A 65 -8.02 -0.36 -20.62
C GLY A 65 -9.17 -1.38 -20.54
N ILE A 66 -9.58 -1.77 -19.33
CA ILE A 66 -10.71 -2.68 -19.09
C ILE A 66 -12.02 -2.09 -19.63
N ALA A 67 -12.31 -0.82 -19.31
CA ALA A 67 -13.52 -0.15 -19.77
C ALA A 67 -13.61 -0.10 -21.30
N TYR A 68 -12.49 0.15 -21.98
CA TYR A 68 -12.43 0.11 -23.43
C TYR A 68 -12.53 -1.31 -24.01
N HIS A 69 -11.94 -2.32 -23.35
CA HIS A 69 -12.06 -3.72 -23.78
C HIS A 69 -13.50 -4.25 -23.66
N LEU A 70 -14.20 -3.88 -22.59
CA LEU A 70 -15.54 -4.39 -22.28
C LEU A 70 -16.67 -3.47 -22.74
N GLY A 71 -16.37 -2.24 -23.15
CA GLY A 71 -17.39 -1.22 -23.44
C GLY A 71 -18.22 -0.83 -22.22
N CYS A 72 -17.64 -0.88 -21.01
CA CYS A 72 -18.37 -0.68 -19.76
C CYS A 72 -18.14 0.71 -19.13
N PRO A 73 -19.10 1.25 -18.36
CA PRO A 73 -18.91 2.49 -17.64
C PRO A 73 -17.89 2.36 -16.49
N ILE A 74 -17.26 3.46 -16.11
CA ILE A 74 -16.40 3.55 -14.93
C ILE A 74 -17.13 4.30 -13.83
N ALA A 75 -17.41 3.63 -12.71
CA ALA A 75 -17.87 4.26 -11.49
C ALA A 75 -16.67 4.69 -10.63
N THR A 76 -16.59 5.96 -10.26
CA THR A 76 -15.40 6.53 -9.61
C THR A 76 -15.74 7.67 -8.66
N MET A 77 -14.94 7.80 -7.60
CA MET A 77 -14.93 8.97 -6.73
C MET A 77 -13.84 9.99 -7.12
N SER A 78 -13.05 9.71 -8.17
CA SER A 78 -11.93 10.56 -8.56
C SER A 78 -12.29 11.46 -9.73
N SER A 79 -12.22 12.77 -9.52
CA SER A 79 -12.42 13.79 -10.56
C SER A 79 -11.38 13.75 -11.69
N LYS A 80 -10.28 12.99 -11.53
CA LYS A 80 -9.31 12.78 -12.61
C LYS A 80 -9.94 12.11 -13.83
N TYR A 81 -10.95 11.28 -13.64
CA TYR A 81 -11.62 10.60 -14.76
C TYR A 81 -12.40 11.56 -15.66
N TYR A 82 -12.77 12.76 -15.18
CA TYR A 82 -13.45 13.77 -16.01
C TYR A 82 -12.55 14.38 -17.09
N LEU A 83 -11.24 14.21 -16.95
CA LEU A 83 -10.23 14.74 -17.87
C LEU A 83 -9.78 13.70 -18.91
N ILE A 84 -10.37 12.50 -18.89
CA ILE A 84 -10.08 11.46 -19.88
C ILE A 84 -10.57 11.94 -21.25
N SER A 85 -9.79 11.57 -22.26
CA SER A 85 -10.19 11.66 -23.66
C SER A 85 -10.13 10.28 -24.29
N ARG A 86 -10.91 10.09 -25.35
CA ARG A 86 -10.83 8.88 -26.18
C ARG A 86 -9.41 8.76 -26.75
N PRO A 87 -8.73 7.62 -26.58
CA PRO A 87 -7.41 7.40 -27.17
C PRO A 87 -7.52 7.42 -28.70
N THR A 88 -6.62 8.14 -29.34
CA THR A 88 -6.50 8.17 -30.82
C THR A 88 -5.50 7.13 -31.31
N THR A 89 -4.61 6.67 -30.43
CA THR A 89 -3.68 5.58 -30.68
C THR A 89 -4.20 4.33 -29.97
N LEU A 90 -4.59 3.31 -30.74
CA LEU A 90 -5.07 2.04 -30.22
C LEU A 90 -4.09 0.91 -30.63
N PRO A 91 -3.98 -0.17 -29.83
CA PRO A 91 -3.36 -1.41 -30.26
C PRO A 91 -4.02 -1.93 -31.54
N GLU A 92 -3.26 -2.63 -32.39
CA GLU A 92 -3.77 -3.19 -33.65
C GLU A 92 -4.90 -4.20 -33.43
N GLU A 93 -4.89 -4.86 -32.28
CA GLU A 93 -5.88 -5.82 -31.83
C GLU A 93 -7.25 -5.17 -31.55
N LEU A 94 -7.29 -3.85 -31.29
CA LEU A 94 -8.52 -3.09 -31.04
C LEU A 94 -8.93 -2.29 -32.26
N LYS A 95 -10.08 -2.62 -32.86
CA LYS A 95 -10.62 -1.89 -34.01
C LYS A 95 -11.06 -0.48 -33.59
N PRO A 96 -10.66 0.58 -34.32
CA PRO A 96 -11.04 1.96 -33.97
C PRO A 96 -12.54 2.21 -33.89
N SER A 97 -13.35 1.49 -34.67
CA SER A 97 -14.81 1.62 -34.72
C SER A 97 -15.54 0.97 -33.55
N SER A 98 -14.88 0.18 -32.70
CA SER A 98 -15.50 -0.51 -31.55
C SER A 98 -15.24 0.17 -30.20
N VAL A 99 -14.53 1.30 -30.17
CA VAL A 99 -14.14 1.99 -28.94
C VAL A 99 -14.97 3.26 -28.78
N ASP A 100 -16.06 3.18 -28.02
CA ASP A 100 -16.87 4.33 -27.67
C ASP A 100 -16.20 5.21 -26.60
N GLU A 101 -16.73 6.43 -26.41
CA GLU A 101 -16.33 7.23 -25.26
C GLU A 101 -16.72 6.54 -23.96
N VAL A 102 -15.77 6.44 -23.03
CA VAL A 102 -16.04 5.83 -21.72
C VAL A 102 -17.03 6.67 -20.95
N GLN A 103 -18.12 6.04 -20.55
CA GLN A 103 -19.11 6.64 -19.67
C GLN A 103 -18.57 6.66 -18.24
N ILE A 104 -18.60 7.83 -17.59
CA ILE A 104 -18.09 8.01 -16.22
C ILE A 104 -19.26 8.26 -15.27
N VAL A 105 -19.37 7.49 -14.19
CA VAL A 105 -20.37 7.68 -13.12
C VAL A 105 -19.67 8.25 -11.89
N ASP A 106 -20.07 9.47 -11.49
CA ASP A 106 -19.49 10.21 -10.35
C ASP A 106 -20.14 9.78 -9.03
N LEU A 107 -19.47 8.92 -8.27
CA LEU A 107 -19.94 8.41 -6.99
C LEU A 107 -19.92 9.44 -5.84
N THR A 108 -19.42 10.67 -6.08
CA THR A 108 -19.39 11.75 -5.06
C THR A 108 -20.64 12.62 -5.04
N LYS A 109 -21.54 12.42 -5.99
CA LYS A 109 -22.82 13.14 -6.11
C LYS A 109 -23.98 12.16 -6.11
N ASP A 110 -25.19 12.68 -6.26
CA ASP A 110 -26.37 11.85 -6.56
C ASP A 110 -26.17 11.16 -7.91
N PHE A 111 -25.63 9.94 -7.86
CA PHE A 111 -25.14 9.18 -9.01
C PHE A 111 -26.17 8.21 -9.57
N TYR A 112 -27.31 8.07 -8.91
CA TYR A 112 -28.37 7.17 -9.34
C TYR A 112 -29.75 7.73 -9.08
N GLN A 113 -30.72 7.21 -9.82
CA GLN A 113 -32.14 7.38 -9.60
C GLN A 113 -32.78 6.00 -9.64
N VAL A 114 -33.68 5.72 -8.70
CA VAL A 114 -34.55 4.55 -8.77
C VAL A 114 -35.76 4.93 -9.59
N ASP A 115 -35.99 4.20 -10.66
CA ASP A 115 -37.14 4.35 -11.55
C ASP A 115 -37.93 3.04 -11.57
N THR A 116 -39.14 3.06 -12.12
CA THR A 116 -39.93 1.84 -12.33
C THR A 116 -40.20 1.70 -13.82
N GLU A 117 -39.63 0.67 -14.43
CA GLU A 117 -39.81 0.35 -15.85
C GLU A 117 -40.42 -1.05 -15.94
N ASP A 118 -41.54 -1.19 -16.63
CA ASP A 118 -42.32 -2.43 -16.71
C ASP A 118 -42.65 -3.08 -15.35
N GLY A 119 -42.91 -2.25 -14.33
CA GLY A 119 -43.22 -2.71 -12.97
C GLY A 119 -42.02 -3.25 -12.19
N LYS A 120 -40.80 -3.15 -12.73
CA LYS A 120 -39.55 -3.50 -12.04
C LYS A 120 -38.80 -2.24 -11.62
N ALA A 121 -38.26 -2.27 -10.39
CA ALA A 121 -37.37 -1.22 -9.93
C ALA A 121 -36.06 -1.27 -10.75
N MET A 122 -35.77 -0.17 -11.45
CA MET A 122 -34.58 0.02 -12.28
C MET A 122 -33.68 1.09 -11.67
N LEU A 123 -32.38 0.80 -11.61
CA LEU A 123 -31.37 1.75 -11.15
C LEU A 123 -30.76 2.45 -12.36
N LYS A 124 -31.14 3.72 -12.58
CA LYS A 124 -30.59 4.57 -13.65
C LYS A 124 -29.41 5.35 -13.10
N LEU A 125 -28.21 5.08 -13.64
CA LEU A 125 -26.99 5.76 -13.24
C LEU A 125 -26.82 7.09 -14.00
N ARG A 126 -26.39 8.14 -13.30
CA ARG A 126 -26.09 9.43 -13.90
C ARG A 126 -24.66 9.43 -14.44
N VAL A 127 -24.53 9.58 -15.75
CA VAL A 127 -23.25 9.66 -16.44
C VAL A 127 -22.79 11.11 -16.55
N PHE A 128 -21.52 11.35 -16.27
CA PHE A 128 -20.87 12.63 -16.49
C PHE A 128 -20.57 12.82 -17.98
N HIS A 129 -21.08 13.92 -18.54
CA HIS A 129 -20.80 14.33 -19.91
C HIS A 129 -19.90 15.58 -19.91
N PRO A 130 -18.65 15.48 -20.41
CA PRO A 130 -17.73 16.63 -20.49
C PRO A 130 -18.33 17.81 -21.25
N GLU A 131 -19.12 17.54 -22.30
CA GLU A 131 -19.77 18.53 -23.15
C GLU A 131 -20.85 19.36 -22.44
N MET A 132 -21.40 18.84 -21.33
CA MET A 132 -22.37 19.54 -20.48
C MET A 132 -21.70 20.29 -19.32
N SER A 133 -20.37 20.36 -19.31
CA SER A 133 -19.59 20.93 -18.22
C SER A 133 -18.71 22.10 -18.67
N ALA A 134 -17.96 22.68 -17.74
CA ALA A 134 -16.94 23.69 -18.06
C ALA A 134 -15.82 23.17 -18.99
N LEU A 135 -15.71 21.84 -19.18
CA LEU A 135 -14.73 21.22 -20.07
C LEU A 135 -15.15 21.22 -21.55
N ARG A 136 -16.40 21.59 -21.87
CA ARG A 136 -16.92 21.63 -23.26
C ARG A 136 -16.06 22.47 -24.22
N THR A 137 -15.43 23.53 -23.70
CA THR A 137 -14.59 24.43 -24.50
C THR A 137 -13.15 23.93 -24.61
N VAL A 138 -12.76 22.93 -23.81
CA VAL A 138 -11.40 22.41 -23.77
C VAL A 138 -11.28 21.23 -24.75
N PRO A 139 -10.39 21.32 -25.75
CA PRO A 139 -10.12 20.19 -26.65
C PRO A 139 -9.77 18.94 -25.85
N ALA A 140 -10.34 17.78 -26.22
CA ALA A 140 -10.19 16.53 -25.48
C ALA A 140 -8.72 16.17 -25.20
N VAL A 141 -7.85 16.31 -26.21
CA VAL A 141 -6.40 16.08 -26.15
C VAL A 141 -5.70 17.01 -25.13
N SER A 142 -6.25 18.18 -24.84
CA SER A 142 -5.69 19.14 -23.87
C SER A 142 -6.15 18.90 -22.43
N ARG A 143 -7.25 18.17 -22.20
CA ARG A 143 -7.87 18.01 -20.87
C ARG A 143 -6.91 17.46 -19.80
N PRO A 144 -6.03 16.48 -20.06
CA PRO A 144 -5.06 15.99 -19.06
C PRO A 144 -4.10 17.07 -18.53
N LEU A 145 -3.82 18.13 -19.31
CA LEU A 145 -2.94 19.22 -18.90
C LEU A 145 -3.52 20.05 -17.75
N ILE A 146 -4.85 20.06 -17.60
CA ILE A 146 -5.52 20.68 -16.45
C ILE A 146 -5.05 20.00 -15.15
N ALA A 147 -4.96 18.66 -15.12
CA ALA A 147 -4.47 17.95 -13.95
C ALA A 147 -3.00 18.27 -13.65
N VAL A 148 -2.18 18.39 -14.68
CA VAL A 148 -0.75 18.75 -14.56
C VAL A 148 -0.60 20.15 -13.94
N LEU A 149 -1.35 21.15 -14.44
CA LEU A 149 -1.31 22.53 -13.95
C LEU A 149 -1.92 22.68 -12.55
N MET A 150 -2.97 21.91 -12.25
CA MET A 150 -3.60 21.94 -10.93
C MET A 150 -2.76 21.24 -9.84
N ASN A 151 -1.81 20.39 -10.24
CA ASN A 151 -0.91 19.70 -9.32
C ASN A 151 0.13 20.65 -8.71
N SER A 152 -0.19 21.21 -7.53
CA SER A 152 0.69 22.11 -6.77
C SER A 152 2.00 21.48 -6.30
N ASP A 153 2.06 20.14 -6.29
CA ASP A 153 3.25 19.39 -5.88
C ASP A 153 4.23 19.20 -7.03
N LEU A 154 3.71 19.20 -8.26
CA LEU A 154 4.50 19.23 -9.49
C LEU A 154 4.92 20.67 -9.80
N LEU A 155 3.97 21.60 -9.82
CA LEU A 155 4.19 22.99 -10.19
C LEU A 155 3.85 23.90 -9.00
N HIS A 156 4.89 24.39 -8.33
CA HIS A 156 4.73 25.32 -7.20
C HIS A 156 4.20 26.69 -7.63
N ARG A 157 4.42 27.07 -8.89
CA ARG A 157 3.87 28.27 -9.52
C ARG A 157 3.30 27.88 -10.87
N LEU A 158 2.16 28.47 -11.21
CA LEU A 158 1.60 28.36 -12.54
C LEU A 158 2.46 29.19 -13.53
N PRO A 159 2.43 28.84 -14.83
CA PRO A 159 2.98 29.71 -15.87
C PRO A 159 2.44 31.14 -15.77
N SER A 160 3.28 32.14 -16.06
CA SER A 160 2.96 33.57 -15.93
C SER A 160 1.76 34.02 -16.77
N GLU A 161 1.45 33.27 -17.81
CA GLU A 161 0.32 33.48 -18.72
C GLU A 161 -1.02 33.22 -18.02
N ILE A 162 -1.03 32.39 -16.96
CA ILE A 162 -2.22 32.12 -16.17
C ILE A 162 -2.33 33.18 -15.07
N LYS A 163 -3.07 34.25 -15.36
CA LYS A 163 -3.35 35.32 -14.41
C LYS A 163 -4.33 34.83 -13.34
N CYS A 164 -3.81 34.41 -12.19
CA CYS A 164 -4.59 34.00 -11.03
C CYS A 164 -3.93 34.51 -9.75
N GLU A 165 -4.65 35.29 -8.95
CA GLU A 165 -4.23 35.56 -7.56
C GLU A 165 -4.58 34.33 -6.70
N PRO A 166 -3.68 33.87 -5.82
CA PRO A 166 -3.82 32.55 -5.17
C PRO A 166 -4.70 32.64 -3.91
N SER A 167 -5.99 32.90 -4.04
CA SER A 167 -6.94 32.93 -2.90
C SER A 167 -7.82 31.67 -2.82
N SER A 168 -8.22 31.05 -3.95
CA SER A 168 -9.10 29.87 -3.99
C SER A 168 -8.76 28.83 -5.07
N ASN A 169 -8.86 27.53 -4.72
CA ASN A 169 -8.69 26.41 -5.66
C ASN A 169 -9.71 26.43 -6.81
N SER A 170 -10.91 26.96 -6.58
CA SER A 170 -11.95 27.05 -7.61
C SER A 170 -11.60 28.10 -8.68
N GLU A 171 -11.04 29.24 -8.25
CA GLU A 171 -10.58 30.30 -9.15
C GLU A 171 -9.37 29.85 -9.96
N LYS A 172 -8.42 29.17 -9.29
CA LYS A 172 -7.29 28.53 -9.95
C LYS A 172 -7.75 27.56 -11.04
N LEU A 173 -8.71 26.69 -10.73
CA LEU A 173 -9.26 25.74 -11.71
C LEU A 173 -9.90 26.46 -12.90
N ARG A 174 -10.72 27.49 -12.66
CA ARG A 174 -11.36 28.28 -13.72
C ARG A 174 -10.33 28.95 -14.63
N ALA A 175 -9.30 29.59 -14.06
CA ALA A 175 -8.24 30.22 -14.83
C ALA A 175 -7.44 29.21 -15.66
N VAL A 176 -7.12 28.05 -15.09
CA VAL A 176 -6.45 26.95 -15.81
C VAL A 176 -7.32 26.43 -16.96
N VAL A 177 -8.60 26.16 -16.72
CA VAL A 177 -9.55 25.69 -17.75
C VAL A 177 -9.66 26.70 -18.89
N ASP A 178 -9.86 27.98 -18.58
CA ASP A 178 -9.98 29.04 -19.59
C ASP A 178 -8.72 29.15 -20.44
N TRP A 179 -7.54 29.13 -19.82
CA TRP A 179 -6.28 29.23 -20.56
C TRP A 179 -5.99 28.00 -21.43
N VAL A 180 -6.21 26.79 -20.89
CA VAL A 180 -6.01 25.54 -21.65
C VAL A 180 -7.01 25.42 -22.81
N SER A 181 -8.22 25.97 -22.67
CA SER A 181 -9.21 25.99 -23.77
C SER A 181 -8.77 26.80 -24.99
N LYS A 182 -7.92 27.81 -24.79
CA LYS A 182 -7.45 28.75 -25.83
C LYS A 182 -6.04 28.46 -26.34
N THR A 183 -5.33 27.51 -25.71
CA THR A 183 -3.89 27.31 -25.93
C THR A 183 -3.61 25.93 -26.50
N ASN A 184 -2.76 25.86 -27.53
CA ASN A 184 -2.29 24.59 -28.07
C ASN A 184 -1.56 23.78 -26.97
N PRO A 185 -1.80 22.45 -26.84
CA PRO A 185 -1.14 21.60 -25.84
C PRO A 185 0.38 21.75 -25.78
N ILE A 186 1.05 21.92 -26.93
CA ILE A 186 2.52 22.06 -26.99
C ILE A 186 2.96 23.39 -26.36
N HIS A 187 2.19 24.46 -26.57
CA HIS A 187 2.48 25.76 -25.94
C HIS A 187 2.23 25.74 -24.44
N VAL A 188 1.22 25.00 -23.97
CA VAL A 188 1.01 24.76 -22.54
C VAL A 188 2.21 24.05 -21.93
N LEU A 189 2.66 22.94 -22.54
CA LEU A 189 3.84 22.20 -22.09
C LEU A 189 5.11 23.07 -22.11
N ARG A 190 5.26 23.92 -23.12
CA ARG A 190 6.39 24.86 -23.22
C ARG A 190 6.39 25.84 -22.05
N ALA A 191 5.25 26.48 -21.77
CA ALA A 191 5.13 27.44 -20.67
C ALA A 191 5.35 26.77 -19.30
N ILE A 192 4.95 25.51 -19.13
CA ILE A 192 5.30 24.71 -17.95
C ILE A 192 6.82 24.59 -17.82
N MET A 193 7.53 24.21 -18.89
CA MET A 193 8.98 24.07 -18.86
C MET A 193 9.70 25.40 -18.62
N GLU A 194 9.19 26.50 -19.20
CA GLU A 194 9.72 27.86 -19.02
C GLU A 194 9.46 28.42 -17.60
N SER A 195 8.42 27.95 -16.92
CA SER A 195 8.14 28.34 -15.52
C SER A 195 9.15 27.78 -14.50
N ILE A 196 10.01 26.85 -14.92
CA ILE A 196 11.01 26.20 -14.06
C ILE A 196 12.26 27.08 -14.01
N THR A 197 12.46 27.76 -12.89
CA THR A 197 13.59 28.69 -12.70
C THR A 197 14.91 28.02 -12.31
N ASP A 198 14.87 26.80 -11.75
CA ASP A 198 16.08 26.06 -11.35
C ASP A 198 16.41 24.96 -12.38
N PRO A 199 17.53 25.09 -13.13
CA PRO A 199 17.93 24.13 -14.14
C PRO A 199 18.11 22.70 -13.61
N ASN A 200 18.43 22.54 -12.32
CA ASN A 200 18.63 21.22 -11.71
C ASN A 200 17.32 20.44 -11.54
N PHE A 201 16.17 21.11 -11.64
CA PHE A 201 14.85 20.49 -11.49
C PHE A 201 14.16 20.21 -12.82
N ILE A 202 14.66 20.74 -13.94
CA ILE A 202 14.05 20.58 -15.26
C ILE A 202 13.84 19.10 -15.60
N ASP A 203 14.87 18.27 -15.46
CA ASP A 203 14.80 16.82 -15.73
C ASP A 203 13.80 16.10 -14.80
N TYR A 204 13.73 16.54 -13.55
CA TYR A 204 12.81 15.96 -12.56
C TYR A 204 11.36 16.33 -12.89
N ILE A 205 11.08 17.60 -13.18
CA ILE A 205 9.73 18.07 -13.49
C ILE A 205 9.27 17.50 -14.83
N SER A 206 10.11 17.50 -15.86
CA SER A 206 9.77 16.90 -17.16
C SER A 206 9.38 15.44 -17.00
N SER A 207 10.16 14.66 -16.24
CA SER A 207 9.85 13.25 -15.96
C SER A 207 8.51 13.09 -15.22
N ASN A 208 8.24 13.93 -14.21
CA ASN A 208 6.97 13.85 -13.47
C ASN A 208 5.76 14.36 -14.26
N VAL A 209 5.94 15.30 -15.19
CA VAL A 209 4.90 15.71 -16.15
C VAL A 209 4.54 14.51 -17.03
N LEU A 210 5.54 13.83 -17.61
CA LEU A 210 5.30 12.64 -18.44
C LEU A 210 4.58 11.54 -17.65
N LEU A 211 5.05 11.21 -16.44
CA LEU A 211 4.38 10.24 -15.56
C LEU A 211 2.94 10.66 -15.19
N SER A 212 2.68 11.95 -15.04
CA SER A 212 1.33 12.46 -14.76
C SER A 212 0.41 12.30 -15.97
N LEU A 213 0.91 12.53 -17.18
CA LEU A 213 0.15 12.34 -18.43
C LEU A 213 -0.09 10.86 -18.73
N GLU A 214 0.89 9.99 -18.47
CA GLU A 214 0.77 8.54 -18.62
C GLU A 214 -0.41 7.97 -17.81
N ALA A 215 -0.72 8.55 -16.65
CA ALA A 215 -1.85 8.11 -15.82
C ALA A 215 -3.24 8.25 -16.49
N PHE A 216 -3.34 9.04 -17.57
CA PHE A 216 -4.57 9.21 -18.36
C PHE A 216 -4.60 8.32 -19.61
N CYS A 217 -3.53 7.58 -19.89
CA CYS A 217 -3.46 6.67 -21.03
C CYS A 217 -3.98 5.28 -20.62
N PRO A 218 -4.82 4.64 -21.45
CA PRO A 218 -5.24 3.26 -21.19
C PRO A 218 -4.05 2.29 -21.28
N ASP A 219 -4.05 1.31 -20.38
CA ASP A 219 -3.06 0.25 -20.35
C ASP A 219 -3.69 -1.07 -20.77
N PHE A 220 -3.71 -1.32 -22.06
CA PHE A 220 -4.39 -2.47 -22.65
C PHE A 220 -3.72 -3.82 -22.34
N VAL A 221 -2.41 -3.82 -22.09
CA VAL A 221 -1.67 -5.03 -21.70
C VAL A 221 -2.09 -5.45 -20.30
N GLU A 222 -1.98 -4.54 -19.32
CA GLU A 222 -2.41 -4.79 -17.95
C GLU A 222 -3.90 -5.13 -17.88
N ALA A 223 -4.73 -4.47 -18.67
CA ALA A 223 -6.16 -4.79 -18.76
C ALA A 223 -6.41 -6.20 -19.28
N SER A 224 -5.71 -6.62 -20.35
CA SER A 224 -5.80 -7.99 -20.88
C SER A 224 -5.38 -9.02 -19.84
N ASP A 225 -4.25 -8.77 -19.15
CA ASP A 225 -3.75 -9.66 -18.10
C ASP A 225 -4.75 -9.77 -16.94
N MET A 226 -5.37 -8.66 -16.52
CA MET A 226 -6.40 -8.68 -15.48
C MET A 226 -7.66 -9.42 -15.89
N LEU A 227 -8.11 -9.24 -17.14
CA LEU A 227 -9.31 -9.90 -17.64
C LEU A 227 -9.09 -11.41 -17.80
N ALA A 228 -7.87 -11.82 -18.15
CA ALA A 228 -7.47 -13.23 -18.13
C ALA A 228 -7.53 -13.83 -16.71
N VAL A 229 -7.07 -13.10 -15.69
CA VAL A 229 -7.18 -13.54 -14.28
C VAL A 229 -8.65 -13.70 -13.84
N LEU A 230 -9.59 -12.97 -14.47
CA LEU A 230 -11.03 -13.12 -14.21
C LEU A 230 -11.71 -14.19 -15.08
N GLY A 231 -11.00 -14.83 -16.01
CA GLY A 231 -11.59 -15.75 -16.99
C GLY A 231 -12.51 -15.07 -18.00
N ILE A 232 -12.32 -13.77 -18.26
CA ILE A 232 -13.11 -12.95 -19.20
C ILE A 232 -12.37 -12.82 -20.55
N ASP A 233 -11.15 -13.35 -20.66
CA ASP A 233 -10.31 -13.30 -21.87
C ASP A 233 -10.95 -13.94 -23.10
N GLN A 234 -11.84 -14.92 -22.94
CA GLN A 234 -12.57 -15.54 -24.07
C GLN A 234 -13.42 -14.55 -24.87
N LEU A 235 -13.77 -13.39 -24.28
CA LEU A 235 -14.59 -12.36 -24.92
C LEU A 235 -13.77 -11.29 -25.66
N ILE A 236 -12.44 -11.32 -25.58
CA ILE A 236 -11.57 -10.24 -26.07
C ILE A 236 -10.29 -10.78 -26.72
N VAL A 237 -9.74 -10.04 -27.68
CA VAL A 237 -8.41 -10.35 -28.22
C VAL A 237 -7.34 -9.85 -27.23
N PRO A 238 -6.46 -10.71 -26.71
CA PRO A 238 -5.46 -10.31 -25.73
C PRO A 238 -4.40 -9.41 -26.35
N VAL A 239 -4.12 -8.27 -25.72
CA VAL A 239 -3.05 -7.36 -26.12
C VAL A 239 -1.76 -7.75 -25.41
N LYS A 240 -0.73 -8.11 -26.17
CA LYS A 240 0.55 -8.55 -25.61
C LYS A 240 1.53 -7.38 -25.48
N ALA A 241 2.34 -7.42 -24.41
CA ALA A 241 3.48 -6.52 -24.31
C ALA A 241 4.44 -6.73 -25.48
N PRO A 242 4.99 -5.65 -26.09
CA PRO A 242 6.03 -5.79 -27.10
C PRO A 242 7.21 -6.58 -26.54
N THR A 243 7.65 -7.63 -27.24
CA THR A 243 8.78 -8.46 -26.80
C THR A 243 10.06 -7.62 -26.82
N ARG A 244 10.54 -7.19 -25.65
CA ARG A 244 11.82 -6.49 -25.57
C ARG A 244 12.97 -7.49 -25.64
N LYS A 245 13.84 -7.32 -26.64
CA LYS A 245 15.16 -7.94 -26.64
C LYS A 245 15.97 -7.31 -25.50
N LEU A 246 16.56 -8.13 -24.62
CA LEU A 246 17.37 -7.71 -23.46
C LEU A 246 18.45 -6.66 -23.83
N GLU A 247 18.94 -6.66 -25.07
CA GLU A 247 19.98 -5.73 -25.55
C GLU A 247 19.57 -4.24 -25.54
N VAL A 248 18.27 -3.93 -25.45
CA VAL A 248 17.76 -2.55 -25.39
C VAL A 248 17.91 -1.93 -23.98
N GLU A 249 18.23 -2.71 -22.93
CA GLU A 249 18.51 -2.19 -21.58
C GLU A 249 19.68 -1.18 -21.57
N LYS A 250 20.62 -1.25 -22.52
CA LYS A 250 21.71 -0.26 -22.64
C LYS A 250 21.23 1.14 -23.07
N TRP A 251 20.07 1.26 -23.70
CA TRP A 251 19.50 2.55 -24.10
C TRP A 251 18.77 3.26 -22.95
N GLN A 252 18.32 2.53 -21.92
CA GLN A 252 17.62 3.10 -20.75
C GLN A 252 18.51 3.96 -19.84
N LEU A 253 19.83 3.87 -19.99
CA LEU A 253 20.80 4.71 -19.27
C LEU A 253 21.10 6.05 -19.96
N GLN A 254 20.64 6.26 -21.19
CA GLN A 254 20.68 7.59 -21.80
C GLN A 254 19.44 8.37 -21.39
N ARG A 255 19.58 9.14 -20.30
CA ARG A 255 18.57 10.12 -19.86
C ARG A 255 18.06 10.92 -21.06
N PRO A 256 16.76 11.25 -21.10
CA PRO A 256 16.21 12.12 -22.14
C PRO A 256 16.69 13.54 -21.88
N SER A 257 17.94 13.80 -22.27
CA SER A 257 18.59 15.10 -22.14
C SER A 257 18.25 15.99 -23.34
N SER A 258 17.21 15.63 -24.10
CA SER A 258 16.76 16.32 -25.30
C SER A 258 15.33 16.83 -25.10
N PRO A 259 15.08 18.15 -25.25
CA PRO A 259 13.75 18.73 -25.20
C PRO A 259 12.79 18.12 -26.22
N MET A 260 13.31 17.72 -27.39
CA MET A 260 12.52 17.09 -28.46
C MET A 260 11.89 15.78 -27.99
N PHE A 261 12.66 14.95 -27.29
CA PHE A 261 12.14 13.68 -26.74
C PHE A 261 10.99 13.92 -25.76
N PHE A 262 11.09 14.96 -24.92
CA PHE A 262 10.02 15.33 -24.00
C PHE A 262 8.74 15.71 -24.75
N PHE A 263 8.82 16.63 -25.72
CA PHE A 263 7.63 17.11 -26.46
C PHE A 263 7.02 16.01 -27.34
N GLU A 264 7.82 15.18 -28.00
CA GLU A 264 7.35 14.03 -28.78
C GLU A 264 6.63 13.02 -27.88
N THR A 265 7.23 12.70 -26.73
CA THR A 265 6.63 11.77 -25.77
C THR A 265 5.34 12.34 -25.18
N ALA A 266 5.34 13.60 -24.74
CA ALA A 266 4.15 14.25 -24.21
C ALA A 266 3.02 14.34 -25.24
N SER A 267 3.33 14.68 -26.50
CA SER A 267 2.34 14.73 -27.59
C SER A 267 1.68 13.37 -27.82
N ARG A 268 2.47 12.28 -27.76
CA ARG A 268 1.97 10.91 -27.87
C ARG A 268 1.09 10.50 -26.68
N LEU A 269 1.49 10.84 -25.46
CA LEU A 269 0.71 10.57 -24.24
C LEU A 269 -0.64 11.32 -24.27
N LEU A 270 -0.67 12.59 -24.69
CA LEU A 270 -1.91 13.36 -24.82
C LEU A 270 -2.89 12.77 -25.84
N LYS A 271 -2.38 11.96 -26.79
CA LYS A 271 -3.16 11.20 -27.77
C LYS A 271 -3.62 9.83 -27.25
N GLY A 272 -3.31 9.48 -26.00
CA GLY A 272 -3.63 8.21 -25.36
C GLY A 272 -2.63 7.08 -25.66
N GLY A 273 -1.46 7.39 -26.25
CA GLY A 273 -0.43 6.38 -26.52
C GLY A 273 0.37 5.99 -25.27
N SER A 274 0.91 4.77 -25.25
CA SER A 274 1.79 4.28 -24.16
C SER A 274 3.25 4.74 -24.33
N LEU A 275 4.04 4.76 -23.25
CA LEU A 275 5.49 4.95 -23.31
C LEU A 275 6.16 3.73 -23.98
N MET A 276 6.93 3.93 -25.07
CA MET A 276 7.73 2.85 -25.69
C MET A 276 8.71 2.20 -24.69
N ASP A 277 9.14 2.96 -23.67
CA ASP A 277 10.15 2.58 -22.66
C ASP A 277 9.56 2.25 -21.29
N ARG A 278 8.35 1.69 -21.22
CA ARG A 278 7.78 1.21 -19.96
C ARG A 278 8.72 0.22 -19.23
N PRO A 279 9.15 0.41 -17.98
CA PRO A 279 9.96 -0.59 -17.28
C PRO A 279 9.29 -1.96 -17.33
N LEU A 280 10.08 -3.04 -17.35
CA LEU A 280 9.53 -4.41 -17.24
C LEU A 280 8.60 -4.45 -16.02
N ASP A 281 7.37 -4.95 -16.20
CA ASP A 281 6.45 -5.12 -15.07
C ASP A 281 7.17 -5.95 -14.00
N PHE A 282 7.07 -5.55 -12.73
CA PHE A 282 7.63 -6.36 -11.65
C PHE A 282 6.94 -7.73 -11.56
N LEU A 283 5.74 -7.92 -12.14
CA LEU A 283 5.11 -9.23 -12.28
C LEU A 283 5.67 -10.08 -13.44
N TYR A 284 6.49 -9.49 -14.33
CA TYR A 284 7.00 -10.19 -15.50
C TYR A 284 7.78 -11.46 -15.11
N ARG A 285 7.34 -12.61 -15.64
CA ARG A 285 7.83 -13.98 -15.34
C ARG A 285 7.70 -14.42 -13.89
N TRP A 286 6.88 -13.77 -13.08
CA TRP A 286 6.45 -14.39 -11.83
C TRP A 286 5.61 -15.64 -12.12
N PRO A 287 5.69 -16.67 -11.26
CA PRO A 287 4.82 -17.81 -11.38
C PRO A 287 3.33 -17.41 -11.29
N THR A 288 2.46 -18.09 -12.03
CA THR A 288 1.02 -17.77 -12.10
C THR A 288 0.37 -17.64 -10.73
N ALA A 289 0.62 -18.58 -9.81
CA ALA A 289 0.07 -18.54 -8.47
C ALA A 289 0.50 -17.29 -7.69
N LEU A 290 1.75 -16.84 -7.86
CA LEU A 290 2.28 -15.63 -7.23
C LEU A 290 1.66 -14.35 -7.83
N VAL A 291 1.46 -14.33 -9.16
CA VAL A 291 0.72 -13.24 -9.83
C VAL A 291 -0.69 -13.15 -9.26
N HIS A 292 -1.41 -14.28 -9.20
CA HIS A 292 -2.76 -14.33 -8.65
C HIS A 292 -2.78 -13.86 -7.18
N LEU A 293 -1.84 -14.33 -6.36
CA LEU A 293 -1.73 -13.92 -4.96
C LEU A 293 -1.63 -12.39 -4.81
N TYR A 294 -0.85 -11.72 -5.67
CA TYR A 294 -0.76 -10.27 -5.72
C TYR A 294 -2.06 -9.62 -6.22
N ARG A 295 -2.60 -10.11 -7.35
CA ARG A 295 -3.78 -9.54 -8.01
C ARG A 295 -5.01 -9.59 -7.12
N PHE A 296 -5.24 -10.68 -6.41
CA PHE A 296 -6.37 -10.82 -5.48
C PHE A 296 -6.14 -10.14 -4.12
N GLY A 297 -5.00 -9.47 -3.92
CA GLY A 297 -4.71 -8.67 -2.73
C GLY A 297 -4.30 -9.47 -1.49
N PHE A 298 -3.93 -10.74 -1.66
CA PHE A 298 -3.39 -11.59 -0.59
C PHE A 298 -1.90 -11.34 -0.33
N LEU A 299 -1.19 -10.70 -1.27
CA LEU A 299 0.17 -10.18 -1.11
C LEU A 299 0.17 -8.65 -1.22
N GLU A 300 0.48 -7.97 -0.11
CA GLU A 300 0.43 -6.52 -0.07
C GLU A 300 1.61 -5.82 -0.77
N LYS A 301 1.35 -4.62 -1.29
CA LYS A 301 2.36 -3.81 -2.00
C LYS A 301 3.59 -3.53 -1.15
N PHE A 302 3.46 -3.39 0.17
CA PHE A 302 4.60 -3.05 1.01
C PHE A 302 5.62 -4.19 1.15
N PHE A 303 5.25 -5.45 0.87
CA PHE A 303 6.21 -6.56 0.78
C PHE A 303 7.04 -6.54 -0.51
N ILE A 304 6.62 -5.76 -1.51
CA ILE A 304 7.17 -5.74 -2.87
C ILE A 304 7.94 -4.43 -3.12
N VAL A 305 7.35 -3.30 -2.73
CA VAL A 305 7.90 -1.95 -2.98
C VAL A 305 9.38 -1.78 -2.63
N PRO A 306 9.92 -2.27 -1.50
CA PRO A 306 11.35 -2.15 -1.18
C PRO A 306 12.30 -2.73 -2.23
N LEU A 307 11.83 -3.74 -2.99
CA LEU A 307 12.61 -4.43 -4.00
C LEU A 307 12.57 -3.75 -5.37
N TYR A 308 11.40 -3.23 -5.75
CA TYR A 308 11.14 -2.73 -7.12
C TYR A 308 11.02 -1.21 -7.23
N SER A 309 11.23 -0.47 -6.13
CA SER A 309 11.17 1.00 -6.12
C SER A 309 12.46 1.59 -5.58
N GLU A 310 13.11 2.45 -6.36
CA GLU A 310 14.30 3.21 -5.91
C GLU A 310 14.02 4.10 -4.68
N LEU A 311 12.75 4.45 -4.47
CA LEU A 311 12.31 5.24 -3.33
C LEU A 311 12.21 4.40 -2.04
N GLY A 312 12.27 3.08 -2.14
CA GLY A 312 12.01 2.19 -1.02
C GLY A 312 10.57 2.27 -0.52
N LEU A 313 10.35 1.66 0.64
CA LEU A 313 9.08 1.65 1.34
C LEU A 313 9.04 2.77 2.39
N VAL A 314 7.91 3.46 2.50
CA VAL A 314 7.66 4.44 3.57
C VAL A 314 6.59 3.88 4.48
N LEU A 315 6.98 3.52 5.71
CA LEU A 315 6.10 3.07 6.79
C LEU A 315 5.76 4.27 7.67
N ASN A 316 4.59 4.86 7.44
CA ASN A 316 4.16 6.05 8.15
C ASN A 316 3.51 5.70 9.51
N TYR A 317 3.14 6.72 10.29
CA TYR A 317 2.21 6.52 11.39
C TYR A 317 0.85 6.06 10.84
N THR A 318 0.20 5.13 11.54
CA THR A 318 -1.07 4.53 11.11
C THR A 318 -2.24 5.45 11.37
N ASN A 319 -2.22 6.14 12.53
CA ASN A 319 -3.30 6.95 13.04
C ASN A 319 -2.76 8.23 13.69
N ASP A 320 -3.45 9.35 13.50
CA ASP A 320 -3.14 10.64 14.11
C ASP A 320 -3.21 10.60 15.66
N TYR A 321 -3.98 9.68 16.23
CA TYR A 321 -4.09 9.42 17.67
C TYR A 321 -2.81 8.84 18.28
N LEU A 322 -2.07 8.03 17.51
CA LEU A 322 -0.85 7.34 17.94
C LEU A 322 0.40 8.03 17.36
N ILE A 323 0.30 9.31 17.04
CA ILE A 323 1.34 10.03 16.31
C ILE A 323 2.62 10.21 17.13
N GLU A 324 2.56 10.18 18.46
CA GLU A 324 3.78 10.13 19.29
C GLU A 324 4.54 8.80 19.18
N LEU A 325 3.90 7.71 18.77
CA LEU A 325 4.48 6.37 18.80
C LEU A 325 5.10 5.95 17.46
N PRO A 326 6.08 5.02 17.46
CA PRO A 326 6.68 4.49 16.23
C PRO A 326 5.68 3.80 15.30
N SER A 327 6.09 3.49 14.07
CA SER A 327 5.26 2.70 13.17
C SER A 327 4.99 1.29 13.73
N ILE A 328 3.73 0.84 13.69
CA ILE A 328 3.31 -0.50 14.14
C ILE A 328 3.95 -1.66 13.36
N TYR A 329 4.57 -1.36 12.22
CA TYR A 329 5.24 -2.34 11.38
C TYR A 329 6.67 -2.62 11.85
N GLY A 330 7.18 -1.95 12.89
CA GLY A 330 8.54 -2.15 13.40
C GLY A 330 8.86 -3.61 13.74
N PRO A 331 8.15 -4.25 14.69
CA PRO A 331 8.42 -5.63 15.12
C PRO A 331 8.33 -6.65 13.97
N GLY A 332 7.40 -6.45 13.04
CA GLY A 332 7.18 -7.35 11.89
C GLY A 332 8.30 -7.35 10.82
N ARG A 333 9.39 -6.60 11.02
CA ARG A 333 10.50 -6.50 10.06
C ARG A 333 11.15 -7.84 9.74
N ILE A 334 11.24 -8.75 10.71
CA ILE A 334 11.81 -10.08 10.50
C ILE A 334 11.01 -10.90 9.47
N LEU A 335 9.68 -10.86 9.52
CA LEU A 335 8.83 -11.55 8.57
C LEU A 335 8.85 -10.86 7.20
N ARG A 336 8.89 -9.53 7.16
CA ARG A 336 9.06 -8.77 5.90
C ARG A 336 10.40 -9.07 5.22
N TYR A 337 11.47 -9.18 6.00
CA TYR A 337 12.78 -9.57 5.48
C TYR A 337 12.70 -10.91 4.73
N LEU A 338 11.98 -11.89 5.28
CA LEU A 338 11.79 -13.18 4.61
C LEU A 338 11.01 -13.06 3.30
N HIS A 339 9.98 -12.20 3.23
CA HIS A 339 9.31 -11.89 1.96
C HIS A 339 10.31 -11.32 0.94
N TYR A 340 11.17 -10.40 1.36
CA TYR A 340 12.17 -9.79 0.48
C TYR A 340 13.15 -10.83 -0.07
N CYS A 341 13.64 -11.73 0.79
CA CYS A 341 14.54 -12.81 0.43
C CYS A 341 13.91 -13.80 -0.58
N LEU A 342 12.66 -14.20 -0.34
CA LEU A 342 11.93 -15.13 -1.21
C LEU A 342 11.66 -14.52 -2.58
N LEU A 343 11.16 -13.28 -2.62
CA LEU A 343 10.91 -12.57 -3.88
C LEU A 343 12.21 -12.28 -4.64
N MET A 344 13.30 -11.98 -3.95
CA MET A 344 14.63 -11.88 -4.58
C MET A 344 15.08 -13.22 -5.19
N GLY A 345 14.83 -14.35 -4.51
CA GLY A 345 15.12 -15.69 -5.02
C GLY A 345 14.31 -16.05 -6.26
N VAL A 346 13.05 -15.59 -6.36
CA VAL A 346 12.23 -15.72 -7.59
C VAL A 346 12.89 -14.98 -8.77
N GLU A 347 13.30 -13.73 -8.57
CA GLU A 347 13.94 -12.96 -9.64
C GLU A 347 15.30 -13.52 -10.04
N GLU A 348 16.09 -14.01 -9.09
CA GLU A 348 17.35 -14.68 -9.37
C GLU A 348 17.15 -15.95 -10.20
N SER A 349 16.18 -16.79 -9.82
CA SER A 349 15.84 -18.02 -10.56
C SER A 349 15.39 -17.73 -11.99
N ASN A 350 14.76 -16.56 -12.20
CA ASN A 350 14.34 -16.10 -13.51
C ASN A 350 15.43 -15.38 -14.33
N GLY A 351 16.60 -15.12 -13.74
CA GLY A 351 17.66 -14.31 -14.36
C GLY A 351 17.27 -12.83 -14.54
N LEU A 352 16.36 -12.33 -13.71
CA LEU A 352 15.74 -11.00 -13.83
C LEU A 352 16.03 -10.09 -12.64
N THR A 353 17.18 -10.25 -11.99
CA THR A 353 17.62 -9.38 -10.88
C THR A 353 17.74 -7.91 -11.29
N SER A 354 17.81 -7.59 -12.59
CA SER A 354 17.73 -6.21 -13.10
C SER A 354 16.40 -5.51 -12.76
N LYS A 355 15.31 -6.26 -12.51
CA LYS A 355 14.02 -5.72 -12.04
C LYS A 355 14.10 -5.14 -10.63
N LEU A 356 15.05 -5.60 -9.81
CA LEU A 356 15.19 -5.23 -8.39
C LEU A 356 15.85 -3.85 -8.22
N ILE A 357 15.31 -2.84 -8.89
CA ILE A 357 15.86 -1.48 -8.91
C ILE A 357 15.88 -0.81 -7.53
N GLY A 358 15.07 -1.29 -6.58
CA GLY A 358 15.09 -0.84 -5.18
C GLY A 358 16.26 -1.39 -4.37
N LEU A 359 16.81 -2.55 -4.74
CA LEU A 359 17.96 -3.17 -4.07
C LEU A 359 19.29 -2.58 -4.56
N ARG A 360 19.74 -1.47 -3.95
CA ARG A 360 21.06 -0.88 -4.24
C ARG A 360 21.78 -0.32 -3.00
N PRO A 361 22.58 -1.13 -2.27
CA PRO A 361 22.60 -2.60 -2.20
C PRO A 361 21.59 -3.19 -1.20
N TYR A 362 20.73 -2.34 -0.62
CA TYR A 362 19.83 -2.71 0.48
C TYR A 362 18.37 -2.48 0.10
N ALA A 363 17.47 -3.28 0.67
CA ALA A 363 16.04 -2.94 0.72
C ALA A 363 15.85 -1.80 1.73
N ARG A 364 15.19 -0.70 1.31
CA ARG A 364 15.06 0.51 2.13
C ARG A 364 13.67 0.63 2.73
N GLU A 365 13.59 0.71 4.04
CA GLU A 365 12.38 1.06 4.79
C GLU A 365 12.58 2.40 5.51
N ILE A 366 11.80 3.42 5.17
CA ILE A 366 11.75 4.69 5.88
C ILE A 366 10.63 4.58 6.90
N CYS A 367 11.01 4.40 8.15
CA CYS A 367 10.10 4.10 9.26
C CYS A 367 9.83 5.36 10.07
N TYR A 368 8.57 5.55 10.43
CA TYR A 368 8.17 6.51 11.44
C TYR A 368 8.63 6.05 12.83
N GLU A 369 9.21 6.97 13.60
CA GLU A 369 9.81 6.71 14.91
C GLU A 369 9.12 7.49 16.03
N GLY A 370 7.90 8.00 15.78
CA GLY A 370 7.20 8.88 16.71
C GLY A 370 7.54 10.35 16.50
N HIS A 371 6.67 11.23 16.98
CA HIS A 371 6.87 12.69 17.03
C HIS A 371 7.37 13.34 15.73
N PHE A 372 6.82 12.93 14.58
CA PHE A 372 7.17 13.42 13.25
C PHE A 372 8.60 13.12 12.82
N ARG A 373 9.26 12.15 13.46
CA ARG A 373 10.62 11.71 13.15
C ARG A 373 10.59 10.42 12.33
N PHE A 374 11.60 10.29 11.48
CA PHE A 374 11.78 9.12 10.63
C PHE A 374 13.22 8.63 10.68
N LYS A 375 13.42 7.33 10.44
CA LYS A 375 14.74 6.73 10.20
C LYS A 375 14.69 5.87 8.94
N THR A 376 15.82 5.76 8.24
CA THR A 376 15.98 4.80 7.15
C THR A 376 16.62 3.54 7.70
N HIS A 377 15.94 2.41 7.56
CA HIS A 377 16.45 1.07 7.79
C HIS A 377 16.83 0.47 6.44
N MET A 378 18.09 0.07 6.29
CA MET A 378 18.64 -0.53 5.08
C MET A 378 18.95 -2.00 5.37
N LEU A 379 18.11 -2.90 4.85
CA LEU A 379 18.23 -4.34 5.08
C LEU A 379 19.11 -4.98 4.00
N GLU A 380 20.09 -5.78 4.43
CA GLU A 380 20.90 -6.62 3.53
C GLU A 380 20.11 -7.87 3.13
N VAL A 381 19.45 -7.82 1.97
CA VAL A 381 18.63 -8.92 1.47
C VAL A 381 19.49 -9.91 0.71
N LYS A 382 19.38 -11.19 1.08
CA LYS A 382 19.99 -12.31 0.36
C LYS A 382 18.89 -13.20 -0.23
N PRO A 383 19.08 -13.74 -1.44
CA PRO A 383 18.08 -14.60 -2.05
C PRO A 383 17.87 -15.86 -1.22
N MET A 384 16.61 -16.28 -1.11
CA MET A 384 16.22 -17.55 -0.51
C MET A 384 15.29 -18.30 -1.46
N HIS A 385 15.51 -19.60 -1.58
CA HIS A 385 14.70 -20.48 -2.41
C HIS A 385 13.96 -21.48 -1.53
N LEU A 386 12.69 -21.74 -1.85
CA LEU A 386 11.93 -22.79 -1.20
C LEU A 386 12.38 -24.16 -1.78
N PRO A 387 12.99 -25.05 -0.98
CA PRO A 387 13.39 -26.36 -1.48
C PRO A 387 12.14 -27.18 -1.86
N CYS A 388 12.20 -27.91 -2.98
CA CYS A 388 11.05 -28.68 -3.49
C CYS A 388 10.49 -29.71 -2.49
N SER A 389 11.35 -30.23 -1.60
CA SER A 389 10.99 -31.20 -0.57
C SER A 389 10.48 -30.59 0.74
N CYS A 390 10.55 -29.27 0.90
CA CYS A 390 10.22 -28.59 2.15
C CYS A 390 8.77 -28.09 2.12
N SER A 391 8.02 -28.31 3.21
CA SER A 391 6.73 -27.64 3.39
C SER A 391 6.95 -26.17 3.74
N GLY A 392 5.97 -25.30 3.42
CA GLY A 392 6.02 -23.90 3.81
C GLY A 392 6.19 -23.73 5.33
N ASP A 393 5.53 -24.58 6.13
CA ASP A 393 5.67 -24.57 7.59
C ASP A 393 7.09 -24.91 8.03
N ALA A 394 7.65 -26.01 7.53
CA ALA A 394 9.00 -26.42 7.88
C ALA A 394 10.03 -25.33 7.50
N PHE A 395 9.80 -24.64 6.38
CA PHE A 395 10.63 -23.52 5.98
C PHE A 395 10.55 -22.34 6.95
N ILE A 396 9.34 -21.91 7.33
CA ILE A 396 9.16 -20.83 8.32
C ILE A 396 9.75 -21.23 9.66
N TYR A 397 9.48 -22.45 10.13
CA TYR A 397 9.94 -22.96 11.42
C TYR A 397 11.47 -23.00 11.47
N ALA A 398 12.12 -23.50 10.42
CA ALA A 398 13.58 -23.46 10.32
C ALA A 398 14.11 -22.01 10.36
N PHE A 399 13.46 -21.08 9.67
CA PHE A 399 13.88 -19.68 9.65
C PHE A 399 13.74 -18.98 11.01
N ILE A 400 12.62 -19.18 11.71
CA ILE A 400 12.40 -18.59 13.03
C ILE A 400 13.08 -19.39 14.15
N GLY A 401 13.68 -20.54 13.83
CA GLY A 401 14.28 -21.45 14.81
C GLY A 401 13.27 -22.06 15.76
N PHE A 402 12.10 -22.46 15.24
CA PHE A 402 11.10 -23.24 15.95
C PHE A 402 11.43 -24.73 15.78
N ASP A 403 11.81 -25.39 16.88
CA ASP A 403 12.36 -26.75 16.91
C ASP A 403 11.42 -27.79 17.56
N CYS A 404 10.22 -27.37 17.97
CA CYS A 404 9.25 -28.21 18.66
C CYS A 404 8.12 -28.66 17.71
N THR A 405 7.43 -29.74 18.04
CA THR A 405 6.17 -30.09 17.35
C THR A 405 5.06 -29.19 17.89
N PRO A 406 4.22 -28.56 17.04
CA PRO A 406 3.13 -27.73 17.52
C PRO A 406 2.07 -28.61 18.20
N GLU A 407 1.96 -28.52 19.52
CA GLU A 407 0.94 -29.20 20.34
C GLU A 407 -0.35 -28.37 20.44
N VAL A 408 -0.68 -27.65 19.35
CA VAL A 408 -1.83 -26.73 19.27
C VAL A 408 -2.55 -26.91 17.93
N PRO A 409 -3.84 -26.55 17.84
CA PRO A 409 -4.56 -26.62 16.58
C PRO A 409 -3.91 -25.79 15.46
N THR A 410 -4.08 -26.25 14.22
CA THR A 410 -3.51 -25.58 13.04
C THR A 410 -4.04 -24.16 12.87
N TRP A 411 -5.29 -23.87 13.21
CA TRP A 411 -5.85 -22.52 13.06
C TRP A 411 -5.14 -21.48 13.95
N SER A 412 -4.62 -21.91 15.12
CA SER A 412 -4.05 -21.02 16.14
C SER A 412 -2.54 -20.87 16.08
N ILE A 413 -1.82 -21.74 15.37
CA ILE A 413 -0.34 -21.74 15.40
C ILE A 413 0.26 -20.41 14.90
N ALA A 414 -0.32 -19.80 13.86
CA ALA A 414 0.11 -18.50 13.35
C ALA A 414 -0.06 -17.39 14.40
N LEU A 415 -1.15 -17.43 15.18
CA LEU A 415 -1.40 -16.46 16.25
C LEU A 415 -0.38 -16.62 17.37
N VAL A 416 -0.18 -17.85 17.88
CA VAL A 416 0.74 -18.07 19.00
C VAL A 416 2.18 -17.73 18.60
N LEU A 417 2.64 -18.15 17.43
CA LEU A 417 3.98 -17.80 16.96
C LEU A 417 4.13 -16.29 16.73
N SER A 418 3.07 -15.59 16.32
CA SER A 418 3.08 -14.13 16.22
C SER A 418 3.17 -13.46 17.59
N CYS A 419 2.47 -13.97 18.60
CA CYS A 419 2.60 -13.52 20.00
C CYS A 419 4.04 -13.70 20.51
N VAL A 420 4.64 -14.88 20.31
CA VAL A 420 6.01 -15.17 20.75
C VAL A 420 7.02 -14.29 20.01
N LEU A 421 6.91 -14.17 18.68
CA LEU A 421 7.78 -13.29 17.88
C LEU A 421 7.67 -11.84 18.34
N TRP A 422 6.45 -11.31 18.50
CA TRP A 422 6.23 -9.94 18.95
C TRP A 422 6.82 -9.72 20.35
N HIS A 423 6.57 -10.63 21.29
CA HIS A 423 7.08 -10.57 22.66
C HIS A 423 8.62 -10.54 22.69
N GLN A 424 9.28 -11.41 21.93
CA GLN A 424 10.75 -11.49 21.90
C GLN A 424 11.41 -10.29 21.20
N GLN A 425 10.70 -9.58 20.31
CA GLN A 425 11.21 -8.38 19.64
C GLN A 425 11.18 -7.14 20.56
N LYS A 426 10.39 -7.17 21.64
CA LYS A 426 10.24 -6.05 22.58
C LYS A 426 11.28 -6.13 23.68
N VAL A 427 12.09 -5.07 23.81
CA VAL A 427 13.15 -5.00 24.84
C VAL A 427 12.56 -5.06 26.25
N GLU A 428 11.41 -4.43 26.46
CA GLU A 428 10.67 -4.40 27.73
C GLU A 428 10.16 -5.78 28.18
N HIS A 429 10.10 -6.75 27.27
CA HIS A 429 9.57 -8.09 27.51
C HIS A 429 10.65 -9.16 27.66
N ARG A 430 11.94 -8.79 27.64
CA ARG A 430 13.06 -9.75 27.71
C ARG A 430 13.00 -10.65 28.95
N ASP A 431 12.61 -10.09 30.09
CA ASP A 431 12.54 -10.79 31.38
C ASP A 431 11.09 -11.07 31.81
N CYS A 432 10.11 -10.76 30.95
CA CYS A 432 8.69 -10.98 31.24
C CYS A 432 8.31 -12.43 30.90
N ASN A 433 7.49 -13.06 31.74
CA ASN A 433 6.84 -14.31 31.37
C ASN A 433 5.70 -14.01 30.39
N ILE A 434 5.79 -14.56 29.18
CA ILE A 434 4.75 -14.41 28.16
C ILE A 434 3.37 -14.88 28.65
N ALA A 435 3.32 -15.84 29.58
CA ALA A 435 2.06 -16.30 30.18
C ALA A 435 1.35 -15.24 31.04
N GLU A 436 2.08 -14.25 31.52
CA GLU A 436 1.55 -13.16 32.34
C GLU A 436 1.48 -11.84 31.59
N CYS A 437 1.84 -11.82 30.29
CA CYS A 437 1.75 -10.63 29.46
C CYS A 437 0.27 -10.26 29.21
N PRO A 438 -0.22 -9.11 29.72
CA PRO A 438 -1.65 -8.76 29.67
C PRO A 438 -2.20 -8.66 28.24
N LEU A 439 -1.39 -8.16 27.31
CA LEU A 439 -1.78 -8.01 25.91
C LEU A 439 -1.95 -9.36 25.21
N ILE A 440 -1.01 -10.28 25.44
CA ILE A 440 -1.03 -11.62 24.82
C ILE A 440 -2.16 -12.44 25.42
N LEU A 441 -2.38 -12.37 26.74
CA LEU A 441 -3.53 -12.96 27.40
C LEU A 441 -4.84 -12.48 26.77
N SER A 442 -5.00 -11.16 26.62
CA SER A 442 -6.19 -10.56 26.02
C SER A 442 -6.40 -11.01 24.56
N ALA A 443 -5.34 -11.01 23.75
CA ALA A 443 -5.39 -11.43 22.35
C ALA A 443 -5.76 -12.92 22.20
N LEU A 444 -5.08 -13.82 22.92
CA LEU A 444 -5.35 -15.25 22.85
C LEU A 444 -6.74 -15.60 23.38
N LEU A 445 -7.18 -14.93 24.45
CA LEU A 445 -8.51 -15.08 25.01
C LEU A 445 -9.60 -14.71 24.00
N LEU A 446 -9.51 -13.53 23.41
CA LEU A 446 -10.50 -13.06 22.44
C LEU A 446 -10.48 -13.94 21.19
N ALA A 447 -9.32 -14.34 20.69
CA ALA A 447 -9.23 -15.21 19.52
C ALA A 447 -9.88 -16.59 19.76
N VAL A 448 -9.53 -17.26 20.86
CA VAL A 448 -10.11 -18.57 21.21
C VAL A 448 -11.61 -18.48 21.39
N VAL A 449 -12.07 -17.51 22.18
CA VAL A 449 -13.50 -17.36 22.45
C VAL A 449 -14.27 -16.99 21.18
N THR A 450 -13.73 -16.11 20.32
CA THR A 450 -14.37 -15.74 19.05
C THR A 450 -14.52 -16.95 18.13
N HIS A 451 -13.46 -17.76 18.00
CA HIS A 451 -13.48 -18.96 17.17
C HIS A 451 -14.68 -19.86 17.52
N TYR A 452 -14.88 -20.18 18.81
CA TYR A 452 -16.01 -21.02 19.24
C TYR A 452 -17.37 -20.30 19.30
N ASN A 453 -17.39 -18.96 19.41
CA ASN A 453 -18.62 -18.17 19.36
C ASN A 453 -19.18 -18.12 17.94
N VAL A 454 -18.32 -17.91 16.93
CA VAL A 454 -18.72 -17.82 15.51
C VAL A 454 -19.19 -19.17 14.97
N GLU A 455 -18.65 -20.28 15.46
CA GLU A 455 -19.12 -21.63 15.09
C GLU A 455 -20.59 -21.91 15.49
N CYS A 456 -21.10 -21.26 16.54
CA CYS A 456 -22.38 -21.60 17.16
C CYS A 456 -23.43 -20.48 17.07
N SER A 457 -23.10 -19.33 16.50
CA SER A 457 -23.97 -18.16 16.46
C SER A 457 -23.78 -17.35 15.20
N VAL A 458 -24.79 -16.56 14.84
CA VAL A 458 -24.67 -15.57 13.77
C VAL A 458 -23.74 -14.44 14.22
N LEU A 459 -22.92 -13.93 13.29
CA LEU A 459 -21.93 -12.88 13.52
C LEU A 459 -22.52 -11.62 14.19
N THR A 460 -23.77 -11.27 13.90
CA THR A 460 -24.46 -10.11 14.49
C THR A 460 -24.60 -10.25 16.00
N THR A 461 -25.03 -11.42 16.47
CA THR A 461 -25.17 -11.71 17.91
C THR A 461 -23.82 -11.71 18.62
N VAL A 462 -22.77 -12.22 17.98
CA VAL A 462 -21.40 -12.17 18.54
C VAL A 462 -20.93 -10.72 18.66
N ALA A 463 -21.19 -9.88 17.65
CA ALA A 463 -20.85 -8.46 17.68
C ALA A 463 -21.61 -7.70 18.77
N GLU A 464 -22.92 -7.95 18.94
CA GLU A 464 -23.74 -7.36 20.00
C GLU A 464 -23.22 -7.75 21.38
N HIS A 465 -22.91 -9.03 21.59
CA HIS A 465 -22.33 -9.54 22.82
C HIS A 465 -21.00 -8.84 23.15
N TYR A 466 -20.12 -8.68 22.16
CA TYR A 466 -18.88 -7.92 22.32
C TYR A 466 -19.11 -6.42 22.55
N GLY A 467 -20.22 -5.87 22.07
CA GLY A 467 -20.69 -4.54 22.45
C GLY A 467 -20.96 -4.45 23.95
N SER A 468 -21.76 -5.36 24.49
CA SER A 468 -22.07 -5.41 25.93
C SER A 468 -20.84 -5.68 26.81
N LEU A 469 -19.92 -6.52 26.33
CA LEU A 469 -18.68 -6.85 27.05
C LEU A 469 -17.82 -5.60 27.30
N LYS A 470 -17.83 -4.60 26.40
CA LYS A 470 -17.07 -3.35 26.60
C LYS A 470 -17.52 -2.62 27.86
N SER A 471 -18.82 -2.52 28.09
CA SER A 471 -19.37 -1.91 29.28
C SER A 471 -18.97 -2.67 30.55
N LEU A 472 -18.97 -4.01 30.49
CA LEU A 472 -18.51 -4.84 31.61
C LEU A 472 -17.03 -4.64 31.92
N VAL A 473 -16.18 -4.55 30.90
CA VAL A 473 -14.74 -4.32 31.10
C VAL A 473 -14.48 -2.97 31.77
N LEU A 474 -15.14 -1.91 31.32
CA LEU A 474 -15.02 -0.58 31.93
C LEU A 474 -15.47 -0.60 33.40
N MET A 475 -16.60 -1.23 33.71
CA MET A 475 -17.07 -1.42 35.09
C MET A 475 -16.02 -2.14 35.95
N LYS A 476 -15.44 -3.24 35.45
CA LYS A 476 -14.43 -4.00 36.21
C LYS A 476 -13.15 -3.23 36.44
N MET A 477 -12.75 -2.39 35.48
CA MET A 477 -11.61 -1.51 35.64
C MET A 477 -11.86 -0.44 36.71
N GLU A 478 -13.05 0.15 36.74
CA GLU A 478 -13.46 1.08 37.80
C GLU A 478 -13.45 0.40 39.18
N GLU A 479 -14.01 -0.81 39.29
CA GLU A 479 -14.02 -1.59 40.54
C GLU A 479 -12.61 -1.92 41.05
N SER A 480 -11.66 -2.23 40.15
CA SER A 480 -10.28 -2.54 40.51
C SER A 480 -9.41 -1.31 40.75
N GLY A 481 -9.96 -0.10 40.63
CA GLY A 481 -9.19 1.15 40.67
C GLY A 481 -8.19 1.29 39.51
N ALA A 482 -8.38 0.52 38.43
CA ALA A 482 -7.55 0.57 37.24
C ALA A 482 -7.95 1.81 36.43
N SER A 483 -7.20 2.90 36.60
CA SER A 483 -7.35 4.11 35.76
C SER A 483 -6.41 4.00 34.57
N VAL A 484 -6.97 3.96 33.35
CA VAL A 484 -6.14 4.03 32.14
C VAL A 484 -5.80 5.48 31.90
N SER A 485 -4.54 5.85 32.15
CA SER A 485 -4.06 7.13 31.63
C SER A 485 -4.13 7.11 30.10
N PRO A 486 -4.38 8.25 29.42
CA PRO A 486 -4.37 8.30 27.96
C PRO A 486 -3.08 7.75 27.35
N SER A 487 -1.93 7.99 28.01
CA SER A 487 -0.64 7.43 27.61
C SER A 487 -0.64 5.90 27.61
N GLU A 488 -1.16 5.29 28.67
CA GLU A 488 -1.26 3.84 28.80
C GLU A 488 -2.22 3.22 27.77
N GLU A 489 -3.34 3.89 27.49
CA GLU A 489 -4.30 3.45 26.47
C GLU A 489 -3.61 3.41 25.10
N LYS A 490 -2.87 4.47 24.76
CA LYS A 490 -2.13 4.56 23.49
C LYS A 490 -1.07 3.49 23.34
N GLU A 491 -0.30 3.21 24.40
CA GLU A 491 0.74 2.18 24.39
C GLU A 491 0.16 0.78 24.15
N LEU A 492 -0.90 0.43 24.88
CA LEU A 492 -1.59 -0.85 24.72
C LEU A 492 -2.22 -0.98 23.33
N MET A 493 -2.82 0.11 22.84
CA MET A 493 -3.44 0.15 21.52
C MET A 493 -2.42 0.02 20.40
N HIS A 494 -1.28 0.70 20.51
CA HIS A 494 -0.17 0.56 19.57
C HIS A 494 0.39 -0.87 19.57
N SER A 495 0.62 -1.43 20.75
CA SER A 495 1.11 -2.81 20.91
C SER A 495 0.14 -3.84 20.33
N ALA A 496 -1.17 -3.64 20.51
CA ALA A 496 -2.20 -4.47 19.90
C ALA A 496 -2.13 -4.43 18.37
N LEU A 497 -1.97 -3.23 17.79
CA LEU A 497 -1.85 -3.06 16.34
C LEU A 497 -0.56 -3.66 15.78
N GLU A 498 0.55 -3.61 16.52
CA GLU A 498 1.79 -4.30 16.16
C GLU A 498 1.61 -5.83 16.13
N LEU A 499 0.91 -6.39 17.12
CA LEU A 499 0.62 -7.82 17.18
C LEU A 499 -0.30 -8.25 16.02
N MET A 500 -1.33 -7.45 15.70
CA MET A 500 -2.17 -7.66 14.52
C MET A 500 -1.34 -7.65 13.22
N ALA A 501 -0.47 -6.66 13.04
CA ALA A 501 0.39 -6.57 11.87
C ALA A 501 1.38 -7.75 11.79
N MET A 502 1.90 -8.22 12.92
CA MET A 502 2.76 -9.40 12.98
C MET A 502 2.01 -10.65 12.48
N TYR A 503 0.79 -10.85 12.95
CA TYR A 503 -0.08 -11.94 12.51
C TYR A 503 -0.36 -11.88 11.01
N ASP A 504 -0.73 -10.71 10.49
CA ASP A 504 -0.98 -10.51 9.06
C ASP A 504 0.26 -10.81 8.21
N HIS A 505 1.45 -10.40 8.66
CA HIS A 505 2.70 -10.73 7.97
C HIS A 505 2.97 -12.24 7.98
N TYR A 506 2.68 -12.93 9.08
CA TYR A 506 2.86 -14.38 9.16
C TYR A 506 1.92 -15.13 8.22
N VAL A 507 0.64 -14.73 8.19
CA VAL A 507 -0.36 -15.31 7.28
C VAL A 507 0.00 -15.02 5.82
N SER A 508 0.42 -13.78 5.49
CA SER A 508 0.92 -13.41 4.16
C SER A 508 2.09 -14.29 3.73
N LEU A 509 3.05 -14.54 4.63
CA LEU A 509 4.21 -15.38 4.35
C LEU A 509 3.82 -16.83 4.04
N CYS A 510 2.86 -17.37 4.78
CA CYS A 510 2.35 -18.72 4.52
C CYS A 510 1.72 -18.81 3.13
N ARG A 511 0.90 -17.82 2.76
CA ARG A 511 0.28 -17.76 1.42
C ARG A 511 1.32 -17.59 0.32
N LEU A 512 2.36 -16.78 0.55
CA LEU A 512 3.49 -16.64 -0.37
C LEU A 512 4.18 -17.99 -0.60
N LEU A 513 4.49 -18.73 0.46
CA LEU A 513 5.14 -20.04 0.32
C LEU A 513 4.26 -21.07 -0.38
N THR A 514 2.94 -21.06 -0.13
CA THR A 514 1.97 -21.87 -0.89
C THR A 514 2.03 -21.54 -2.38
N ALA A 515 1.94 -20.26 -2.74
CA ALA A 515 2.00 -19.82 -4.14
C ALA A 515 3.34 -20.16 -4.81
N LEU A 516 4.46 -20.03 -4.10
CA LEU A 516 5.77 -20.41 -4.62
C LEU A 516 5.90 -21.92 -4.86
N LYS A 517 5.21 -22.74 -4.07
CA LYS A 517 5.17 -24.19 -4.24
C LYS A 517 4.29 -24.63 -5.41
N GLU A 518 3.18 -23.93 -5.63
CA GLU A 518 2.27 -24.17 -6.75
C GLU A 518 2.86 -23.73 -8.10
N GLY A 519 3.71 -22.70 -8.09
CA GLY A 519 4.40 -22.24 -9.29
C GLY A 519 3.42 -21.70 -10.33
N ASP A 520 3.39 -22.32 -11.50
CA ASP A 520 2.56 -21.91 -12.64
C ASP A 520 1.13 -22.47 -12.61
N ALA A 521 0.76 -23.23 -11.57
CA ALA A 521 -0.60 -23.67 -11.36
C ALA A 521 -1.53 -22.49 -11.00
N GLU A 522 -2.82 -22.64 -11.30
CA GLU A 522 -3.83 -21.67 -10.89
C GLU A 522 -4.12 -21.81 -9.39
N ALA A 523 -4.00 -20.71 -8.65
CA ALA A 523 -4.17 -20.69 -7.20
C ALA A 523 -5.65 -20.84 -6.81
N ASP A 524 -5.98 -21.91 -6.07
CA ASP A 524 -7.30 -22.09 -5.46
C ASP A 524 -7.36 -21.37 -4.10
N PHE A 525 -7.77 -20.10 -4.13
CA PHE A 525 -7.97 -19.30 -2.91
C PHE A 525 -9.16 -19.73 -2.07
N SER A 526 -9.92 -20.76 -2.42
CA SER A 526 -10.91 -21.38 -1.53
C SER A 526 -10.31 -22.53 -0.71
N SER A 527 -9.17 -23.07 -1.15
CA SER A 527 -8.52 -24.20 -0.50
C SER A 527 -8.00 -23.87 0.91
N ALA A 528 -7.90 -24.92 1.73
CA ALA A 528 -7.26 -24.83 3.04
C ALA A 528 -5.78 -24.41 2.96
N ALA A 529 -5.11 -24.59 1.82
CA ALA A 529 -3.71 -24.20 1.66
C ALA A 529 -3.50 -22.67 1.77
N TYR A 530 -4.47 -21.88 1.31
CA TYR A 530 -4.45 -20.41 1.40
C TYR A 530 -5.24 -19.84 2.59
N ASN A 531 -6.22 -20.59 3.11
CA ASN A 531 -7.17 -20.15 4.14
C ASN A 531 -7.18 -20.96 5.43
N ARG A 532 -6.13 -21.75 5.72
CA ARG A 532 -6.04 -22.50 7.00
C ARG A 532 -6.00 -21.63 8.26
N PHE A 533 -5.68 -20.34 8.14
CA PHE A 533 -5.66 -19.41 9.25
C PHE A 533 -6.88 -18.49 9.18
N PRO A 534 -7.56 -18.25 10.31
CA PRO A 534 -8.65 -17.30 10.38
C PRO A 534 -8.22 -15.90 9.92
N PRO A 535 -9.12 -15.08 9.38
CA PRO A 535 -8.81 -13.70 9.08
C PRO A 535 -8.57 -12.89 10.37
N SER A 536 -7.82 -11.79 10.27
CA SER A 536 -7.45 -10.97 11.43
C SER A 536 -8.62 -10.41 12.22
N TYR A 537 -9.78 -10.18 11.60
CA TYR A 537 -10.98 -9.74 12.31
C TYR A 537 -11.62 -10.84 13.18
N GLU A 538 -11.28 -12.12 12.99
CA GLU A 538 -11.70 -13.22 13.88
C GLU A 538 -10.70 -13.43 15.02
N MET A 539 -9.40 -13.23 14.78
CA MET A 539 -8.38 -13.31 15.83
C MET A 539 -8.36 -12.07 16.73
N PHE A 540 -8.72 -10.91 16.17
CA PHE A 540 -8.73 -9.61 16.85
C PHE A 540 -10.11 -8.95 16.65
N PRO A 541 -11.17 -9.50 17.26
CA PRO A 541 -12.57 -9.12 16.97
C PRO A 541 -12.91 -7.69 17.39
N SER A 542 -12.22 -7.16 18.40
CA SER A 542 -12.42 -5.79 18.85
C SER A 542 -11.16 -5.26 19.51
N LEU A 543 -10.56 -4.25 18.86
CA LEU A 543 -9.38 -3.58 19.38
C LEU A 543 -9.65 -2.92 20.74
N ALA A 544 -10.83 -2.33 20.93
CA ALA A 544 -11.23 -1.72 22.20
C ALA A 544 -11.30 -2.76 23.33
N LEU A 545 -11.95 -3.92 23.09
CA LEU A 545 -11.99 -4.99 24.10
C LEU A 545 -10.59 -5.51 24.40
N LEU A 546 -9.77 -5.71 23.37
CA LEU A 546 -8.41 -6.20 23.53
C LEU A 546 -7.62 -5.27 24.46
N VAL A 547 -7.66 -3.96 24.20
CA VAL A 547 -6.97 -2.93 25.00
C VAL A 547 -7.52 -2.84 26.42
N TYR A 548 -8.84 -2.80 26.59
CA TYR A 548 -9.45 -2.63 27.92
C TYR A 548 -9.26 -3.88 28.80
N ILE A 549 -9.38 -5.08 28.24
CA ILE A 549 -9.09 -6.32 28.97
C ILE A 549 -7.60 -6.37 29.34
N ALA A 550 -6.69 -6.03 28.42
CA ALA A 550 -5.26 -5.99 28.71
C ALA A 550 -4.93 -4.97 29.81
N SER A 551 -5.59 -3.81 29.79
CA SER A 551 -5.42 -2.78 30.82
C SER A 551 -5.89 -3.27 32.19
N HIS A 552 -7.08 -3.87 32.27
CA HIS A 552 -7.58 -4.49 33.51
C HIS A 552 -6.62 -5.57 34.03
N LEU A 553 -6.14 -6.45 33.14
CA LEU A 553 -5.23 -7.55 33.48
C LEU A 553 -3.88 -7.05 34.01
N ARG A 554 -3.38 -5.91 33.51
CA ARG A 554 -2.11 -5.32 33.98
C ARG A 554 -2.15 -4.89 35.45
N CYS A 555 -3.34 -4.60 35.99
CA CYS A 555 -3.52 -4.24 37.40
C CYS A 555 -3.72 -5.44 38.33
N GLN A 556 -3.65 -6.66 37.83
CA GLN A 556 -3.89 -7.87 38.62
C GLN A 556 -2.58 -8.50 39.07
N GLU A 557 -2.58 -9.09 40.28
CA GLU A 557 -1.42 -9.86 40.78
C GLU A 557 -1.20 -11.16 40.01
N ALA A 558 -2.28 -11.80 39.55
CA ALA A 558 -2.26 -13.03 38.75
C ALA A 558 -3.06 -12.86 37.45
N PRO A 559 -2.52 -12.12 36.45
CA PRO A 559 -3.20 -11.83 35.19
C PRO A 559 -3.74 -13.08 34.49
N SER A 560 -2.94 -14.14 34.39
CA SER A 560 -3.36 -15.40 33.74
C SER A 560 -4.59 -16.02 34.41
N GLY A 561 -4.62 -16.04 35.75
CA GLY A 561 -5.76 -16.54 36.52
C GLY A 561 -7.03 -15.73 36.30
N VAL A 562 -6.92 -14.40 36.25
CA VAL A 562 -8.06 -13.51 35.97
C VAL A 562 -8.56 -13.66 34.53
N ALA A 563 -7.65 -13.82 33.56
CA ALA A 563 -8.02 -14.07 32.17
C ALA A 563 -8.90 -15.32 32.05
N VAL A 564 -8.51 -16.44 32.66
CA VAL A 564 -9.28 -17.69 32.65
C VAL A 564 -10.61 -17.55 33.40
N ARG A 565 -10.58 -17.10 34.66
CA ARG A 565 -11.74 -17.20 35.55
C ARG A 565 -12.80 -16.14 35.29
N LEU A 566 -12.38 -14.94 34.86
CA LEU A 566 -13.27 -13.82 34.60
C LEU A 566 -13.50 -13.66 33.11
N TRP A 567 -12.44 -13.41 32.33
CA TRP A 567 -12.63 -12.93 30.96
C TRP A 567 -13.05 -14.02 29.97
N VAL A 568 -12.52 -15.25 30.07
CA VAL A 568 -12.93 -16.35 29.18
C VAL A 568 -14.42 -16.63 29.39
N VAL A 569 -14.86 -16.68 30.66
CA VAL A 569 -16.24 -16.97 31.04
C VAL A 569 -17.21 -15.88 30.57
N ASN A 570 -16.82 -14.60 30.69
CA ASN A 570 -17.69 -13.48 30.30
C ASN A 570 -17.71 -13.20 28.80
N ALA A 571 -16.62 -13.49 28.09
CA ALA A 571 -16.57 -13.34 26.64
C ALA A 571 -17.25 -14.51 25.89
N PHE A 572 -17.44 -15.65 26.57
CA PHE A 572 -18.10 -16.82 26.01
C PHE A 572 -19.60 -16.57 25.83
N LEU A 573 -20.07 -16.73 24.59
CA LEU A 573 -21.47 -16.56 24.25
C LEU A 573 -22.25 -17.84 24.59
N ARG A 574 -23.14 -17.72 25.58
CA ARG A 574 -24.08 -18.78 25.94
C ARG A 574 -25.18 -18.90 24.88
N THR A 575 -25.60 -20.14 24.66
CA THR A 575 -26.76 -20.52 23.87
C THR A 575 -27.93 -20.87 24.80
N SER A 576 -29.00 -21.46 24.27
CA SER A 576 -30.15 -21.89 25.06
C SER A 576 -29.98 -23.26 25.74
N ASP A 577 -28.84 -23.94 25.54
CA ASP A 577 -28.57 -25.30 26.03
C ASP A 577 -27.39 -25.31 27.02
N ASP A 578 -27.72 -25.21 28.32
CA ASP A 578 -26.74 -25.11 29.41
C ASP A 578 -25.73 -26.27 29.44
N ILE A 579 -26.14 -27.49 29.08
CA ILE A 579 -25.26 -28.67 29.11
C ILE A 579 -24.24 -28.60 27.97
N LYS A 580 -24.68 -28.21 26.77
CA LYS A 580 -23.78 -28.01 25.64
C LYS A 580 -22.83 -26.83 25.89
N ASP A 581 -23.34 -25.75 26.46
CA ASP A 581 -22.52 -24.59 26.79
C ASP A 581 -21.46 -24.91 27.84
N LEU A 582 -21.79 -25.70 28.86
CA LEU A 582 -20.80 -26.12 29.86
C LEU A 582 -19.68 -26.96 29.22
N ARG A 583 -20.01 -27.86 28.28
CA ARG A 583 -19.00 -28.65 27.55
C ARG A 583 -18.14 -27.77 26.66
N ARG A 584 -18.75 -26.84 25.90
CA ARG A 584 -18.04 -25.88 25.05
C ARG A 584 -17.13 -24.98 25.86
N LEU A 585 -17.61 -24.42 26.97
CA LEU A 585 -16.80 -23.60 27.86
C LEU A 585 -15.60 -24.37 28.41
N LYS A 586 -15.75 -25.64 28.78
CA LYS A 586 -14.61 -26.49 29.18
C LYS A 586 -13.58 -26.64 28.06
N ILE A 587 -14.02 -26.82 26.81
CA ILE A 587 -13.13 -26.88 25.64
C ILE A 587 -12.41 -25.54 25.43
N VAL A 588 -13.14 -24.42 25.50
CA VAL A 588 -12.60 -23.06 25.36
C VAL A 588 -11.53 -22.79 26.43
N VAL A 589 -11.83 -23.09 27.69
CA VAL A 589 -10.87 -22.92 28.81
C VAL A 589 -9.65 -23.80 28.61
N SER A 590 -9.84 -25.09 28.27
CA SER A 590 -8.73 -25.99 28.00
C SER A 590 -7.87 -25.48 26.84
N MET A 591 -8.49 -25.05 25.75
CA MET A 591 -7.80 -24.53 24.57
C MET A 591 -6.97 -23.30 24.91
N PHE A 592 -7.56 -22.32 25.60
CA PHE A 592 -6.86 -21.12 26.04
C PHE A 592 -5.64 -21.49 26.92
N SER A 593 -5.81 -22.37 27.91
CA SER A 593 -4.70 -22.84 28.74
C SER A 593 -3.61 -23.55 27.93
N THR A 594 -3.97 -24.41 26.97
CA THR A 594 -3.02 -25.08 26.08
C THR A 594 -2.23 -24.10 25.22
N LEU A 595 -2.89 -23.08 24.64
CA LEU A 595 -2.21 -22.06 23.85
C LEU A 595 -1.23 -21.23 24.70
N MET A 596 -1.63 -20.86 25.92
CA MET A 596 -0.78 -20.12 26.86
C MET A 596 0.44 -20.95 27.28
N GLU A 597 0.23 -22.21 27.66
CA GLU A 597 1.31 -23.12 28.04
C GLU A 597 2.29 -23.35 26.88
N PHE A 598 1.77 -23.53 25.67
CA PHE A 598 2.58 -23.65 24.47
C PHE A 598 3.38 -22.36 24.23
N ALA A 599 2.76 -21.18 24.29
CA ALA A 599 3.45 -19.90 24.12
C ALA A 599 4.61 -19.72 25.12
N SER A 600 4.44 -20.14 26.38
CA SER A 600 5.48 -20.08 27.41
C SER A 600 6.64 -21.05 27.21
N LYS A 601 6.40 -22.20 26.57
CA LYS A 601 7.43 -23.20 26.28
C LYS A 601 8.25 -22.83 25.05
N VAL A 602 7.64 -22.17 24.06
CA VAL A 602 8.30 -21.87 22.80
C VAL A 602 9.38 -20.80 22.96
N LYS A 603 10.59 -21.12 22.51
CA LYS A 603 11.71 -20.19 22.39
C LYS A 603 12.23 -20.19 20.96
N LEU A 604 11.91 -19.13 20.23
CA LEU A 604 12.40 -18.95 18.86
C LEU A 604 13.86 -18.51 18.86
N LYS A 605 14.66 -19.10 17.97
CA LYS A 605 16.10 -18.83 17.82
C LYS A 605 16.41 -18.48 16.37
N PHE A 606 16.22 -17.22 16.01
CA PHE A 606 16.53 -16.73 14.66
C PHE A 606 17.72 -15.77 14.67
N THR A 607 18.43 -15.71 13.56
CA THR A 607 19.42 -14.67 13.32
C THR A 607 18.69 -13.41 12.84
N PRO A 608 18.79 -12.28 13.57
CA PRO A 608 18.17 -11.04 13.10
C PRO A 608 18.81 -10.59 11.78
N PRO A 609 18.04 -9.97 10.86
CA PRO A 609 18.60 -9.47 9.62
C PRO A 609 19.64 -8.38 9.88
N THR A 610 20.68 -8.31 9.04
CA THR A 610 21.64 -7.18 9.07
C THR A 610 20.90 -5.91 8.64
N VAL A 611 20.79 -4.94 9.55
CA VAL A 611 20.12 -3.66 9.29
C VAL A 611 21.07 -2.51 9.57
N HIS A 612 21.33 -1.70 8.55
CA HIS A 612 22.02 -0.43 8.71
C HIS A 612 20.99 0.69 8.90
N VAL A 613 21.10 1.41 10.01
CA VAL A 613 20.23 2.55 10.32
C VAL A 613 20.92 3.83 9.89
N ALA A 614 20.21 4.67 9.14
CA ALA A 614 20.69 5.96 8.66
C ALA A 614 19.60 7.03 8.81
N ASP A 615 20.01 8.29 8.66
CA ASP A 615 19.08 9.41 8.59
C ASP A 615 18.07 9.24 7.44
N PRO A 616 16.85 9.76 7.60
CA PRO A 616 15.85 9.73 6.54
C PRO A 616 16.27 10.68 5.41
N PRO A 617 15.72 10.49 4.18
CA PRO A 617 15.94 11.45 3.10
C PRO A 617 15.61 12.88 3.54
N ARG A 618 16.40 13.87 3.11
CA ARG A 618 16.30 15.30 3.53
C ARG A 618 14.88 15.87 3.55
N CYS A 619 13.95 15.36 2.73
CA CYS A 619 12.57 15.82 2.72
C CYS A 619 11.78 15.47 4.00
N PHE A 620 12.20 14.45 4.76
CA PHE A 620 11.64 14.04 6.03
C PHE A 620 12.32 14.69 7.25
N LEU A 621 13.45 15.37 7.05
CA LEU A 621 14.10 16.16 8.10
C LEU A 621 13.36 17.50 8.32
N LEU A 622 13.27 17.92 9.58
CA LEU A 622 12.79 19.24 9.96
C LEU A 622 13.68 20.32 9.32
N LYS A 623 13.15 21.52 9.09
CA LYS A 623 13.90 22.57 8.38
C LYS A 623 15.19 22.94 9.11
N GLU A 624 15.13 22.90 10.44
CA GLU A 624 16.19 23.21 11.39
C GLU A 624 17.27 22.11 11.41
N GLU A 625 16.89 20.86 11.16
CA GLU A 625 17.76 19.69 11.15
C GLU A 625 18.36 19.41 9.76
N ARG A 626 17.94 20.15 8.73
CA ARG A 626 18.46 19.97 7.37
C ARG A 626 19.90 20.49 7.32
N PRO A 627 20.89 19.62 7.02
CA PRO A 627 22.24 20.12 6.82
C PRO A 627 22.22 21.17 5.70
N PRO A 628 22.96 22.28 5.85
CA PRO A 628 22.96 23.36 4.86
C PRO A 628 23.19 22.77 3.47
N LEU A 629 22.44 23.26 2.48
CA LEU A 629 22.79 22.99 1.09
C LEU A 629 24.22 23.49 0.92
N ARG A 630 25.18 22.57 0.77
CA ARG A 630 26.53 22.92 0.34
C ARG A 630 26.36 23.59 -1.03
N ARG A 631 26.28 24.92 -1.04
CA ARG A 631 26.47 25.73 -2.24
C ARG A 631 27.89 25.45 -2.68
N ASN A 632 28.03 24.86 -3.87
CA ASN A 632 29.29 24.59 -4.56
C ASN A 632 30.25 23.65 -3.81
N VAL A 633 30.14 22.35 -4.10
CA VAL A 633 31.32 21.48 -4.15
C VAL A 633 31.58 21.23 -5.63
N ASN A 634 32.81 21.53 -6.06
CA ASN A 634 33.32 21.27 -7.41
C ASN A 634 32.98 19.82 -7.86
N PRO A 635 32.76 19.57 -9.16
CA PRO A 635 32.34 18.28 -9.68
C PRO A 635 33.50 17.27 -9.75
N THR A 636 34.19 17.06 -8.63
CA THR A 636 35.30 16.08 -8.51
C THR A 636 35.06 15.00 -7.46
N ASP A 637 34.05 15.11 -6.59
CA ASP A 637 33.67 14.04 -5.65
C ASP A 637 32.46 13.23 -6.14
N ARG A 638 32.53 12.76 -7.39
CA ARG A 638 31.65 11.70 -7.91
C ARG A 638 32.36 10.35 -8.01
N ASN A 639 33.39 10.15 -7.19
CA ASN A 639 34.14 8.89 -7.08
C ASN A 639 34.05 8.32 -5.65
N MET A 640 32.87 7.85 -5.27
CA MET A 640 32.73 6.66 -4.42
C MET A 640 31.85 5.64 -5.15
N PHE A 641 32.25 5.33 -6.39
CA PHE A 641 31.92 4.10 -7.08
C PHE A 641 33.13 3.81 -7.96
N MET A 642 33.86 2.75 -7.63
CA MET A 642 34.97 2.23 -8.45
C MET A 642 34.47 1.96 -9.87
N PRO A 643 35.10 2.50 -10.92
CA PRO A 643 34.99 1.98 -12.26
C PRO A 643 36.21 1.10 -12.58
N MET A 644 35.98 -0.14 -13.01
CA MET A 644 37.00 -0.82 -13.80
C MET A 644 37.26 -0.02 -15.08
N ARG A 645 38.54 0.31 -15.31
CA ARG A 645 39.04 1.03 -16.48
C ARG A 645 38.94 0.15 -17.74
N SER A 646 38.36 0.69 -18.79
CA SER A 646 39.01 0.71 -20.11
C SER A 646 38.62 2.02 -20.82
N GLY A 647 39.61 2.66 -21.44
CA GLY A 647 39.55 4.08 -21.81
C GLY A 647 38.94 4.34 -23.18
N ASN A 648 38.28 5.49 -23.31
CA ASN A 648 38.68 6.52 -24.26
C ASN A 648 38.04 7.86 -23.91
N ARG A 649 38.88 8.87 -23.69
CA ARG A 649 38.47 10.26 -23.42
C ARG A 649 37.94 10.89 -24.71
N ARG A 650 36.68 11.30 -24.73
CA ARG A 650 36.23 12.49 -25.47
C ARG A 650 35.50 13.42 -24.51
N ARG A 651 36.01 14.66 -24.41
CA ARG A 651 35.43 15.76 -23.63
C ARG A 651 34.05 16.10 -24.19
N SER A 652 33.01 16.06 -23.35
CA SER A 652 31.67 16.57 -23.65
C SER A 652 31.35 17.77 -22.75
N THR A 653 31.05 18.90 -23.37
CA THR A 653 30.76 20.22 -22.78
C THR A 653 29.35 20.28 -22.21
N ARG A 654 29.22 20.38 -20.88
CA ARG A 654 27.96 20.36 -20.11
C ARG A 654 27.16 21.69 -20.08
N SER A 655 27.36 22.58 -21.05
CA SER A 655 26.74 23.92 -21.08
C SER A 655 25.70 24.11 -22.19
N SER A 656 25.35 23.09 -22.98
CA SER A 656 24.59 23.30 -24.23
C SER A 656 23.07 23.32 -24.09
N TYR A 657 22.48 22.78 -23.00
CA TYR A 657 21.03 22.53 -22.96
C TYR A 657 20.17 23.81 -22.97
N ALA A 658 20.44 24.77 -22.06
CA ALA A 658 19.70 26.02 -22.02
C ALA A 658 19.94 26.88 -23.28
N ARG A 659 21.16 26.85 -23.82
CA ARG A 659 21.54 27.63 -25.01
C ARG A 659 20.95 27.06 -26.30
N GLN A 660 20.90 25.73 -26.44
CA GLN A 660 20.28 25.04 -27.57
C GLN A 660 18.76 25.18 -27.57
N LEU A 661 18.12 25.29 -26.40
CA LEU A 661 16.69 25.60 -26.30
C LEU A 661 16.42 27.02 -26.83
N THR A 662 17.19 28.02 -26.42
CA THR A 662 17.02 29.42 -26.85
C THR A 662 17.37 29.64 -28.33
N GLU A 663 18.44 29.03 -28.84
CA GLU A 663 18.87 29.15 -30.24
C GLU A 663 17.89 28.48 -31.22
N ARG A 664 17.33 27.32 -30.87
CA ARG A 664 16.35 26.63 -31.74
C ARG A 664 14.95 27.22 -31.64
N VAL A 665 14.58 27.82 -30.52
CA VAL A 665 13.36 28.64 -30.39
C VAL A 665 13.44 29.89 -31.28
N GLY A 666 14.65 30.43 -31.52
CA GLY A 666 14.88 31.47 -32.53
C GLY A 666 14.65 30.99 -33.97
N GLN A 667 15.05 29.76 -34.30
CA GLN A 667 14.87 29.20 -35.66
C GLN A 667 13.43 28.83 -36.00
N MET A 668 12.60 28.45 -35.02
CA MET A 668 11.17 28.19 -35.25
C MET A 668 10.32 29.45 -35.45
N ARG A 669 10.85 30.66 -35.14
CA ARG A 669 10.20 31.94 -35.48
C ARG A 669 10.37 32.35 -36.94
N LEU A 670 11.27 31.70 -37.69
CA LEU A 670 11.60 32.08 -39.07
C LEU A 670 10.86 31.25 -40.13
N ASN A 671 10.12 30.21 -39.73
CA ASN A 671 9.36 29.32 -40.63
C ASN A 671 7.86 29.21 -40.28
N SER A 672 7.28 30.22 -39.60
CA SER A 672 5.84 30.33 -39.33
C SER A 672 5.29 31.65 -39.85
#